data_AF-U7PKV5-F1
#
_entry.id   AF-U7PKV5-F1
#
_cell.length_a   1.000
_cell.length_b   1.000
_cell.length_c   1.000
_cell.angle_alpha   90.00
_cell.angle_beta   90.00
_cell.angle_gamma   90.00
#
_symmetry.space_group_name_H-M   'P 1'
#
loop_
_entity.id
_entity.type
_entity.pdbx_description
1 polymer ?
#
loop_
_entity_poly.entity_id
_entity_poly.type
_entity_poly.pdbx_seq_one_letter_code
_entity_poly.pdbx_strand_id
1 'polypeptide(L)'
;MASMRQLALAVGVAIAGLGHSAAAQTGDESALFSETARLNNDSLLWGPYRPNLYFGVRPRIPKSLVSGLMWGRADTYTDLQNHVRYTCEQNEGMEGYGWDEYDTRRGGAQTIHDTFNNIDITTSFVKVPGGAHGGSWGARIKGVPRPKAPTDDHPDASVKTMVVFYLAQEEDGSAIRVADVSGRDWDELGFAGDVTFEGASSGLGDYKVVVTKGTGAHPQSDHAYAAERDLEKTVVQSLTAPEEHLWQTKPLLFQRIKEAVDHVIAAYDPNTAPPPWHVYQLGNQPGPGNLQFVQRMYEGAFEFDILFSSASAGKDLTSDDVTREIRATSESFGAKFNKVFSLQAPFAADTYRAFAHSMFSNLIGGIGYFYGYGIADRSYAAAYEEEDEGFWEDAAQARAAHRETMDGPYELFTSIPSRPFFPRGFLWDEGFHLLPIADWDMDLTLDIVKSWFNLMDDDGWIAREQILGSEARSKVPAEFQIQYPHYANPPTLFFVVDRFVQKLRQAANGTAGHDAAAGSSSNLVDNTELGLEYLRALYPRLRRQYDWFRRTQFGDIKSYERSAFSRREAYRWRGRTEAHVLTSGLDDYPRPQPPHPGELHVDLMAWMGMMTRSLLNIAEVLGTDASTEEAQQLRAIQEAIARNLDDLHWSEDEGCYCDATVDDYEENKLVCHRGYISLFPLLVGLLEPTNPKVGRLLDLLGDEDELFSPHGLRSLSKKSPLYGTAENYWRSPVWININYLALVQLQALGQQAGPFRARAADLYNRLRRNIVDTVYASWKETGFAWEQYNPETGKGQRTQHFTGWTSLVVKIMAMPEVDVTTGHVRDEL
;
A
#
# COMPACT_ATOMS: atom_id res chain seq x y z
N MET A 1 -2.15 37.86 6.09
CA MET A 1 -2.04 37.05 7.32
C MET A 1 -1.44 35.65 7.08
N ALA A 2 -1.62 35.03 5.91
CA ALA A 2 -1.02 33.72 5.61
C ALA A 2 0.53 33.70 5.62
N SER A 3 1.20 34.78 5.19
CA SER A 3 2.66 34.87 5.22
C SER A 3 3.27 35.04 6.62
N MET A 4 2.47 35.41 7.62
CA MET A 4 2.95 35.62 8.99
C MET A 4 3.00 34.30 9.79
N ARG A 5 2.27 33.26 9.38
CA ARG A 5 2.29 31.95 10.05
C ARG A 5 3.48 31.08 9.64
N GLN A 6 3.93 31.17 8.39
CA GLN A 6 5.17 30.50 7.96
C GLN A 6 6.41 31.11 8.61
N LEU A 7 6.38 32.41 8.94
CA LEU A 7 7.48 33.07 9.65
C LEU A 7 7.57 32.67 11.13
N ALA A 8 6.45 32.32 11.79
CA ALA A 8 6.47 31.88 13.18
C ALA A 8 7.19 30.53 13.35
N LEU A 9 7.10 29.64 12.34
CA LEU A 9 7.85 28.38 12.33
C LEU A 9 9.36 28.60 12.10
N ALA A 10 9.74 29.63 11.33
CA ALA A 10 11.14 29.94 11.04
C ALA A 10 11.83 30.79 12.13
N VAL A 11 11.09 31.65 12.84
CA VAL A 11 11.66 32.58 13.84
C VAL A 11 11.80 31.94 15.22
N GLY A 12 11.07 30.86 15.51
CA GLY A 12 11.26 30.08 16.74
C GLY A 12 12.66 29.44 16.85
N VAL A 13 13.32 29.18 15.71
CA VAL A 13 14.60 28.44 15.66
C VAL A 13 15.82 29.38 15.60
N ALA A 14 15.65 30.68 15.34
CA ALA A 14 16.79 31.58 15.08
C ALA A 14 17.37 32.31 16.32
N ILE A 15 16.81 32.17 17.53
CA ILE A 15 17.28 32.95 18.70
C ILE A 15 18.27 32.19 19.61
N ALA A 16 18.55 30.90 19.39
CA ALA A 16 19.45 30.13 20.27
C ALA A 16 20.93 30.08 19.80
N GLY A 17 21.35 30.93 18.85
CA GLY A 17 22.66 30.85 18.20
C GLY A 17 23.75 31.81 18.70
N LEU A 18 23.91 32.06 20.01
CA LEU A 18 25.05 32.82 20.54
C LEU A 18 25.46 32.32 21.95
N GLY A 19 26.43 31.42 22.03
CA GLY A 19 27.13 31.14 23.30
C GLY A 19 27.68 29.71 23.43
N HIS A 20 29.00 29.58 23.40
CA HIS A 20 29.73 28.32 23.54
C HIS A 20 29.60 27.73 24.96
N SER A 21 29.14 26.47 25.10
CA SER A 21 29.65 25.50 26.09
C SER A 21 29.13 24.08 25.78
N ALA A 22 30.05 23.16 25.49
CA ALA A 22 29.78 21.80 24.97
C ALA A 22 29.27 20.79 26.03
N ALA A 23 28.48 21.23 27.02
CA ALA A 23 27.84 20.34 27.99
C ALA A 23 26.31 20.49 28.03
N ALA A 24 25.73 21.36 27.20
CA ALA A 24 24.28 21.57 27.08
C ALA A 24 23.67 21.02 25.76
N GLN A 25 24.49 20.55 24.82
CA GLN A 25 24.02 20.15 23.47
C GLN A 25 23.19 18.86 23.44
N THR A 26 23.47 17.88 24.33
CA THR A 26 22.75 16.60 24.30
C THR A 26 21.29 16.70 24.72
N GLY A 27 20.95 17.67 25.58
CA GLY A 27 19.57 17.89 26.00
C GLY A 27 18.71 18.52 24.91
N ASP A 28 19.27 19.43 24.12
CA ASP A 28 18.56 20.18 23.08
C ASP A 28 18.26 19.30 21.85
N GLU A 29 19.23 18.47 21.44
CA GLU A 29 19.03 17.51 20.34
C GLU A 29 17.99 16.44 20.67
N SER A 30 18.01 15.89 21.90
CA SER A 30 17.02 14.90 22.34
C SER A 30 15.61 15.49 22.42
N ALA A 31 15.49 16.75 22.86
CA ALA A 31 14.22 17.47 22.87
C ALA A 31 13.70 17.71 21.44
N LEU A 32 14.55 18.16 20.53
CA LEU A 32 14.22 18.36 19.11
C LEU A 32 13.80 17.05 18.44
N PHE A 33 14.51 15.94 18.70
CA PHE A 33 14.15 14.61 18.20
C PHE A 33 12.76 14.20 18.68
N SER A 34 12.52 14.31 19.99
CA SER A 34 11.25 13.94 20.62
C SER A 34 10.09 14.78 20.09
N GLU A 35 10.28 16.08 19.91
CA GLU A 35 9.26 16.98 19.38
C GLU A 35 8.99 16.74 17.89
N THR A 36 10.03 16.53 17.08
CA THR A 36 9.89 16.19 15.66
C THR A 36 9.14 14.88 15.49
N ALA A 37 9.50 13.84 16.25
CA ALA A 37 8.81 12.56 16.25
C ALA A 37 7.34 12.69 16.68
N ARG A 38 7.05 13.50 17.71
CA ARG A 38 5.69 13.77 18.18
C ARG A 38 4.85 14.44 17.09
N LEU A 39 5.36 15.52 16.48
CA LEU A 39 4.64 16.25 15.41
C LEU A 39 4.44 15.37 14.17
N ASN A 40 5.42 14.53 13.83
CA ASN A 40 5.29 13.56 12.74
C ASN A 40 4.13 12.60 13.04
N ASN A 41 4.11 11.98 14.22
CA ASN A 41 3.07 11.04 14.63
C ASN A 41 1.69 11.71 14.69
N ASP A 42 1.58 12.92 15.26
CA ASP A 42 0.31 13.67 15.37
C ASP A 42 -0.31 13.91 13.98
N SER A 43 0.50 14.30 12.98
CA SER A 43 0.00 14.55 11.62
C SER A 43 -0.44 13.28 10.88
N LEU A 44 0.07 12.12 11.30
CA LEU A 44 -0.23 10.81 10.72
C LEU A 44 -1.24 10.02 11.55
N LEU A 45 -1.68 10.52 12.71
CA LEU A 45 -2.49 9.77 13.66
C LEU A 45 -3.80 9.30 13.02
N TRP A 46 -4.56 10.21 12.41
CA TRP A 46 -5.84 9.92 11.78
C TRP A 46 -5.71 9.64 10.29
N GLY A 47 -6.59 8.85 9.71
CA GLY A 47 -6.71 8.75 8.26
C GLY A 47 -7.82 7.77 7.84
N PRO A 48 -8.15 7.73 6.54
CA PRO A 48 -8.95 6.68 5.92
C PRO A 48 -8.23 5.30 5.92
N TYR A 49 -7.64 4.92 7.06
CA TYR A 49 -6.75 3.77 7.24
C TYR A 49 -7.49 2.43 7.34
N ARG A 50 -8.68 2.35 6.75
CA ARG A 50 -9.46 1.12 6.53
C ARG A 50 -9.62 0.90 5.04
N PRO A 51 -8.54 0.56 4.32
CA PRO A 51 -8.51 0.65 2.87
C PRO A 51 -9.42 -0.37 2.17
N ASN A 52 -9.83 -1.44 2.87
CA ASN A 52 -10.87 -2.37 2.39
C ASN A 52 -12.25 -1.72 2.25
N LEU A 53 -12.53 -0.60 2.91
CA LEU A 53 -13.80 0.10 2.83
C LEU A 53 -13.78 1.17 1.74
N TYR A 54 -14.92 1.50 1.15
CA TYR A 54 -15.01 2.64 0.24
C TYR A 54 -14.62 3.94 0.95
N PHE A 55 -15.08 4.13 2.18
CA PHE A 55 -14.64 5.19 3.08
C PHE A 55 -14.73 4.73 4.54
N GLY A 56 -13.61 4.74 5.25
CA GLY A 56 -13.55 4.40 6.67
C GLY A 56 -12.35 5.01 7.35
N VAL A 57 -12.60 5.80 8.40
CA VAL A 57 -11.58 6.56 9.12
C VAL A 57 -11.29 5.90 10.46
N ARG A 58 -10.00 5.78 10.79
CA ARG A 58 -9.52 5.33 12.11
C ARG A 58 -8.20 6.03 12.47
N PRO A 59 -7.81 6.05 13.75
CA PRO A 59 -6.49 6.45 14.14
C PRO A 59 -5.51 5.26 14.11
N ARG A 60 -4.21 5.56 14.12
CA ARG A 60 -3.11 4.62 14.40
C ARG A 60 -3.02 4.30 15.89
N ILE A 61 -4.15 3.91 16.47
CA ILE A 61 -4.28 3.52 17.87
C ILE A 61 -5.00 2.17 17.89
N PRO A 62 -4.44 1.14 18.57
CA PRO A 62 -5.13 -0.13 18.78
C PRO A 62 -6.46 0.08 19.48
N LYS A 63 -7.48 -0.70 19.11
CA LYS A 63 -8.79 -0.70 19.76
C LYS A 63 -9.34 0.71 20.02
N SER A 64 -9.63 1.45 18.95
CA SER A 64 -9.98 2.86 19.05
C SER A 64 -11.32 3.18 18.38
N LEU A 65 -11.61 4.48 18.24
CA LEU A 65 -12.76 4.95 17.49
C LEU A 65 -12.53 4.68 15.99
N VAL A 66 -13.40 3.89 15.39
CA VAL A 66 -13.43 3.64 13.95
C VAL A 66 -14.77 4.11 13.37
N SER A 67 -14.77 4.40 12.08
CA SER A 67 -15.97 4.82 11.37
C SER A 67 -16.01 4.27 9.95
N GLY A 68 -17.20 4.33 9.34
CA GLY A 68 -17.36 3.99 7.93
C GLY A 68 -18.67 4.49 7.35
N LEU A 69 -18.71 4.51 6.02
CA LEU A 69 -19.86 4.92 5.22
C LEU A 69 -20.44 3.72 4.48
N MET A 70 -21.77 3.64 4.46
CA MET A 70 -22.54 2.70 3.65
C MET A 70 -23.63 3.46 2.91
N TRP A 71 -23.98 2.99 1.71
CA TRP A 71 -25.12 3.51 0.97
C TRP A 71 -25.74 2.45 0.09
N GLY A 72 -26.98 2.67 -0.32
CA GLY A 72 -27.66 1.82 -1.29
C GLY A 72 -28.95 2.45 -1.80
N ARG A 73 -29.35 2.08 -3.01
CA ARG A 73 -30.60 2.54 -3.63
C ARG A 73 -31.80 1.86 -2.95
N ALA A 74 -32.81 2.67 -2.67
CA ALA A 74 -34.02 2.27 -1.97
C ALA A 74 -35.29 2.46 -2.85
N ASP A 75 -35.13 2.49 -4.18
CA ASP A 75 -36.25 2.65 -5.13
C ASP A 75 -37.15 1.39 -5.14
N THR A 76 -36.55 0.20 -5.04
CA THR A 76 -37.27 -1.08 -4.99
C THR A 76 -36.86 -1.92 -3.77
N TYR A 77 -37.64 -2.94 -3.43
CA TYR A 77 -37.30 -3.85 -2.33
C TYR A 77 -36.10 -4.78 -2.61
N THR A 78 -35.67 -4.88 -3.87
CA THR A 78 -34.55 -5.74 -4.28
C THR A 78 -33.24 -4.97 -4.40
N ASP A 79 -33.30 -3.66 -4.64
CA ASP A 79 -32.10 -2.84 -4.84
C ASP A 79 -31.20 -2.85 -3.61
N LEU A 80 -31.77 -2.58 -2.44
CA LEU A 80 -31.01 -2.47 -1.20
C LEU A 80 -30.39 -3.81 -0.79
N GLN A 81 -31.09 -4.92 -1.01
CA GLN A 81 -30.60 -6.25 -0.65
C GLN A 81 -29.35 -6.64 -1.45
N ASN A 82 -29.27 -6.22 -2.71
CA ASN A 82 -28.21 -6.64 -3.63
C ASN A 82 -27.07 -5.63 -3.75
N HIS A 83 -27.32 -4.33 -3.51
CA HIS A 83 -26.38 -3.27 -3.89
C HIS A 83 -25.98 -2.30 -2.77
N VAL A 84 -26.13 -2.67 -1.48
CA VAL A 84 -25.55 -1.86 -0.39
C VAL A 84 -24.02 -1.91 -0.44
N ARG A 85 -23.39 -0.76 -0.67
CA ARG A 85 -21.94 -0.58 -0.68
C ARG A 85 -21.41 -0.40 0.73
N TYR A 86 -20.26 -1.03 0.99
CA TYR A 86 -19.53 -0.91 2.25
C TYR A 86 -18.04 -1.18 2.04
N THR A 87 -17.70 -2.44 1.77
CA THR A 87 -16.38 -2.92 1.40
C THR A 87 -16.17 -2.73 -0.10
N CYS A 88 -14.93 -2.42 -0.50
CA CYS A 88 -14.50 -2.48 -1.89
C CYS A 88 -14.56 -3.94 -2.36
N GLU A 89 -15.15 -4.19 -3.52
CA GLU A 89 -15.31 -5.53 -4.07
C GLU A 89 -14.82 -5.62 -5.52
N GLN A 90 -14.44 -6.82 -5.95
CA GLN A 90 -14.08 -7.08 -7.33
C GLN A 90 -15.32 -7.17 -8.23
N ASN A 91 -15.26 -6.62 -9.44
CA ASN A 91 -16.23 -6.83 -10.52
C ASN A 91 -17.71 -6.45 -10.20
N GLU A 92 -18.00 -5.60 -9.22
CA GLU A 92 -19.38 -5.17 -8.90
C GLU A 92 -19.90 -4.00 -9.78
N GLY A 93 -19.46 -3.92 -11.03
CA GLY A 93 -19.99 -3.05 -12.08
C GLY A 93 -19.84 -1.53 -11.91
N MET A 94 -19.06 -1.04 -10.93
CA MET A 94 -18.76 0.39 -10.79
C MET A 94 -17.91 0.90 -11.96
N GLU A 95 -18.15 2.13 -12.40
CA GLU A 95 -17.36 2.82 -13.44
C GLU A 95 -16.14 3.53 -12.82
N GLY A 96 -15.43 2.83 -11.94
CA GLY A 96 -14.30 3.39 -11.20
C GLY A 96 -14.65 3.89 -9.80
N TYR A 97 -13.67 3.80 -8.91
CA TYR A 97 -13.67 4.47 -7.62
C TYR A 97 -12.22 4.69 -7.21
N GLY A 98 -11.96 5.73 -6.43
CA GLY A 98 -10.63 6.00 -5.92
C GLY A 98 -10.38 7.45 -5.58
N TRP A 99 -9.22 7.70 -4.98
CA TRP A 99 -8.74 9.04 -4.67
C TRP A 99 -8.34 9.80 -5.94
N ASP A 100 -8.95 10.95 -6.13
CA ASP A 100 -8.63 11.91 -7.20
C ASP A 100 -7.38 12.72 -6.83
N GLU A 101 -7.29 13.05 -5.54
CA GLU A 101 -6.16 13.71 -4.89
C GLU A 101 -6.09 13.26 -3.43
N TYR A 102 -4.90 12.97 -2.91
CA TYR A 102 -4.73 12.58 -1.51
C TYR A 102 -3.30 12.81 -1.01
N ASP A 103 -3.19 13.45 0.15
CA ASP A 103 -1.98 13.62 0.93
C ASP A 103 -2.24 13.09 2.35
N THR A 104 -1.50 12.06 2.78
CA THR A 104 -1.65 11.45 4.11
C THR A 104 -1.59 12.46 5.24
N ARG A 105 -0.88 13.59 5.13
CA ARG A 105 -0.79 14.57 6.23
C ARG A 105 -1.95 15.57 6.27
N ARG A 106 -2.70 15.73 5.18
CA ARG A 106 -3.72 16.80 5.06
C ARG A 106 -5.12 16.26 4.74
N GLY A 107 -5.19 15.19 3.97
CA GLY A 107 -6.41 14.59 3.44
C GLY A 107 -6.50 14.72 1.91
N GLY A 108 -7.70 14.71 1.37
CA GLY A 108 -7.95 14.72 -0.06
C GLY A 108 -9.40 14.42 -0.42
N ALA A 109 -9.65 14.13 -1.69
CA ALA A 109 -10.96 13.79 -2.21
C ALA A 109 -10.91 12.51 -3.04
N GLN A 110 -11.94 11.69 -2.88
CA GLN A 110 -12.20 10.54 -3.74
C GLN A 110 -13.61 10.60 -4.30
N THR A 111 -13.78 10.02 -5.47
CA THR A 111 -15.08 9.85 -6.13
C THR A 111 -15.33 8.37 -6.39
N ILE A 112 -16.56 7.92 -6.11
CA ILE A 112 -17.03 6.56 -6.35
C ILE A 112 -18.17 6.63 -7.36
N HIS A 113 -17.97 6.03 -8.53
CA HIS A 113 -18.93 6.04 -9.64
C HIS A 113 -19.83 4.80 -9.60
N ASP A 114 -20.89 4.86 -8.80
CA ASP A 114 -21.77 3.72 -8.53
C ASP A 114 -22.94 3.66 -9.53
N THR A 115 -22.71 2.92 -10.61
CA THR A 115 -23.67 2.70 -11.70
C THR A 115 -24.93 1.98 -11.24
N PHE A 116 -24.82 0.95 -10.39
CA PHE A 116 -25.98 0.17 -9.93
C PHE A 116 -26.89 0.96 -8.99
N ASN A 117 -26.31 1.75 -8.09
CA ASN A 117 -27.09 2.67 -7.26
C ASN A 117 -27.41 4.00 -7.97
N ASN A 118 -27.00 4.16 -9.24
CA ASN A 118 -27.20 5.36 -10.06
C ASN A 118 -26.80 6.67 -9.37
N ILE A 119 -25.67 6.66 -8.67
CA ILE A 119 -25.19 7.80 -7.89
C ILE A 119 -23.67 7.88 -7.89
N ASP A 120 -23.13 9.08 -8.00
CA ASP A 120 -21.72 9.34 -7.71
C ASP A 120 -21.59 9.84 -6.27
N ILE A 121 -20.76 9.17 -5.48
CA ILE A 121 -20.44 9.58 -4.10
C ILE A 121 -19.05 10.20 -4.08
N THR A 122 -18.95 11.45 -3.66
CA THR A 122 -17.68 12.12 -3.38
C THR A 122 -17.48 12.22 -1.87
N THR A 123 -16.32 11.79 -1.38
CA THR A 123 -15.91 12.03 0.01
C THR A 123 -14.66 12.90 0.04
N SER A 124 -14.76 14.07 0.66
CA SER A 124 -13.62 14.95 0.90
C SER A 124 -13.21 14.89 2.36
N PHE A 125 -12.00 14.40 2.65
CA PHE A 125 -11.47 14.24 3.99
C PHE A 125 -10.37 15.27 4.25
N VAL A 126 -10.39 15.93 5.41
CA VAL A 126 -9.41 16.95 5.80
C VAL A 126 -9.02 16.82 7.26
N LYS A 127 -7.77 17.14 7.57
CA LYS A 127 -7.24 17.16 8.94
C LYS A 127 -6.95 18.59 9.39
N VAL A 128 -7.24 18.88 10.65
CA VAL A 128 -6.93 20.14 11.31
C VAL A 128 -6.02 19.84 12.51
N PRO A 129 -4.73 20.21 12.43
CA PRO A 129 -3.80 19.96 13.53
C PRO A 129 -4.16 20.78 14.77
N GLY A 130 -3.89 20.23 15.95
CA GLY A 130 -4.11 20.91 17.23
C GLY A 130 -4.17 19.95 18.41
N GLY A 131 -4.04 20.47 19.62
CA GLY A 131 -4.15 19.68 20.85
C GLY A 131 -3.02 18.69 21.06
N ALA A 132 -3.30 17.66 21.87
CA ALA A 132 -2.34 16.66 22.32
C ALA A 132 -2.62 15.25 21.77
N HIS A 133 -3.70 15.06 20.99
CA HIS A 133 -4.15 13.76 20.49
C HIS A 133 -4.35 13.77 18.95
N GLY A 134 -3.40 14.32 18.20
CA GLY A 134 -3.42 14.35 16.73
C GLY A 134 -4.46 15.25 16.06
N GLY A 135 -5.15 16.10 16.82
CA GLY A 135 -6.06 17.12 16.28
C GLY A 135 -7.45 16.62 15.89
N SER A 136 -8.05 17.35 14.96
CA SER A 136 -9.44 17.20 14.52
C SER A 136 -9.48 16.80 13.04
N TRP A 137 -10.58 16.25 12.56
CA TRP A 137 -10.76 15.95 11.13
C TRP A 137 -12.21 16.14 10.71
N GLY A 138 -12.40 16.45 9.43
CA GLY A 138 -13.71 16.60 8.82
C GLY A 138 -13.83 15.76 7.56
N ALA A 139 -15.01 15.22 7.31
CA ALA A 139 -15.35 14.54 6.08
C ALA A 139 -16.64 15.12 5.50
N ARG A 140 -16.59 15.62 4.26
CA ARG A 140 -17.76 16.02 3.51
C ARG A 140 -18.21 14.87 2.63
N ILE A 141 -19.46 14.46 2.77
CA ILE A 141 -20.07 13.39 1.99
C ILE A 141 -21.09 14.03 1.05
N LYS A 142 -20.88 13.84 -0.25
CA LYS A 142 -21.73 14.38 -1.30
C LYS A 142 -22.20 13.27 -2.23
N GLY A 143 -23.50 13.20 -2.48
CA GLY A 143 -24.09 12.28 -3.44
C GLY A 143 -24.76 13.05 -4.58
N VAL A 144 -24.48 12.69 -5.82
CA VAL A 144 -25.09 13.29 -7.01
C VAL A 144 -25.66 12.19 -7.90
N PRO A 145 -26.98 12.15 -8.14
CA PRO A 145 -27.59 11.19 -9.05
C PRO A 145 -26.95 11.25 -10.43
N ARG A 146 -26.69 10.08 -11.00
CA ARG A 146 -26.15 9.99 -12.36
C ARG A 146 -27.26 10.27 -13.38
N PRO A 147 -26.94 10.91 -14.52
CA PRO A 147 -27.91 11.10 -15.60
C PRO A 147 -28.47 9.75 -16.07
N LYS A 148 -29.79 9.61 -16.02
CA LYS A 148 -30.50 8.42 -16.53
C LYS A 148 -30.57 8.45 -18.05
N ALA A 149 -30.56 7.27 -18.68
CA ALA A 149 -30.81 7.18 -20.10
C ALA A 149 -32.29 7.48 -20.38
N PRO A 150 -32.65 8.12 -21.51
CA PRO A 150 -34.06 8.32 -21.90
C PRO A 150 -34.84 7.01 -22.05
N THR A 151 -34.15 5.88 -22.13
CA THR A 151 -34.68 4.52 -22.24
C THR A 151 -35.00 3.85 -20.91
N ASP A 152 -34.61 4.44 -19.79
CA ASP A 152 -34.88 3.87 -18.47
C ASP A 152 -36.39 3.92 -18.17
N ASP A 153 -36.92 2.96 -17.40
CA ASP A 153 -38.36 2.83 -17.12
C ASP A 153 -38.98 4.11 -16.51
N HIS A 154 -38.15 4.92 -15.84
CA HIS A 154 -38.50 6.23 -15.28
C HIS A 154 -37.32 7.22 -15.36
N PRO A 155 -37.12 7.91 -16.50
CA PRO A 155 -35.97 8.78 -16.71
C PRO A 155 -36.01 10.04 -15.84
N ASP A 156 -37.22 10.53 -15.51
CA ASP A 156 -37.43 11.72 -14.69
C ASP A 156 -37.51 11.42 -13.18
N ALA A 157 -37.56 10.14 -12.78
CA ALA A 157 -37.65 9.79 -11.38
C ALA A 157 -36.31 10.03 -10.68
N SER A 158 -36.33 10.84 -9.62
CA SER A 158 -35.17 11.02 -8.76
C SER A 158 -34.86 9.74 -7.98
N VAL A 159 -33.57 9.41 -7.88
CA VAL A 159 -33.08 8.23 -7.17
C VAL A 159 -33.23 8.41 -5.66
N LYS A 160 -33.69 7.36 -4.97
CA LYS A 160 -33.83 7.35 -3.52
C LYS A 160 -32.67 6.58 -2.93
N THR A 161 -31.86 7.25 -2.11
CA THR A 161 -30.61 6.71 -1.59
C THR A 161 -30.64 6.66 -0.08
N MET A 162 -30.49 5.46 0.47
CA MET A 162 -30.17 5.26 1.88
C MET A 162 -28.69 5.55 2.09
N VAL A 163 -28.37 6.38 3.06
CA VAL A 163 -26.99 6.63 3.53
C VAL A 163 -26.91 6.29 5.00
N VAL A 164 -25.92 5.49 5.38
CA VAL A 164 -25.64 5.13 6.78
C VAL A 164 -24.18 5.43 7.08
N PHE A 165 -23.96 6.33 8.02
CA PHE A 165 -22.67 6.52 8.67
C PHE A 165 -22.67 5.78 10.00
N TYR A 166 -21.53 5.22 10.41
CA TYR A 166 -21.41 4.66 11.75
C TYR A 166 -20.14 5.10 12.47
N LEU A 167 -20.25 5.10 13.80
CA LEU A 167 -19.13 5.18 14.73
C LEU A 167 -19.10 3.88 15.54
N ALA A 168 -17.93 3.27 15.66
CA ALA A 168 -17.71 2.14 16.55
C ALA A 168 -16.51 2.42 17.46
N GLN A 169 -16.65 2.15 18.75
CA GLN A 169 -15.58 2.24 19.74
C GLN A 169 -15.14 0.83 20.10
N GLU A 170 -13.90 0.49 19.73
CA GLU A 170 -13.32 -0.83 19.98
C GLU A 170 -12.75 -0.97 21.40
N GLU A 171 -12.44 0.13 22.10
CA GLU A 171 -11.93 0.08 23.48
C GLU A 171 -12.99 -0.41 24.47
N ASP A 172 -12.68 -1.47 25.21
CA ASP A 172 -13.55 -2.03 26.24
C ASP A 172 -13.92 -0.98 27.31
N GLY A 173 -15.22 -0.89 27.61
CA GLY A 173 -15.74 0.03 28.63
C GLY A 173 -15.91 1.48 28.17
N SER A 174 -15.44 1.83 26.96
CA SER A 174 -15.64 3.15 26.37
C SER A 174 -16.92 3.18 25.54
N ALA A 175 -17.92 3.94 25.96
CA ALA A 175 -19.16 4.12 25.22
C ALA A 175 -19.20 5.48 24.51
N ILE A 176 -19.81 5.50 23.33
CA ILE A 176 -20.17 6.72 22.62
C ILE A 176 -21.59 7.09 23.07
N ARG A 177 -21.80 8.34 23.46
CA ARG A 177 -23.09 8.86 23.90
C ARG A 177 -23.63 9.82 22.85
N VAL A 178 -24.94 9.78 22.62
CA VAL A 178 -25.63 10.84 21.88
C VAL A 178 -25.81 12.04 22.82
N ALA A 179 -25.30 13.19 22.45
CA ALA A 179 -25.44 14.43 23.22
C ALA A 179 -26.82 15.06 22.97
N ASP A 180 -27.27 15.88 23.93
CA ASP A 180 -28.48 16.71 23.87
C ASP A 180 -29.80 15.96 23.54
N VAL A 181 -29.97 14.75 24.08
CA VAL A 181 -31.25 14.02 24.02
C VAL A 181 -32.35 14.66 24.91
N SER A 182 -32.12 15.87 25.43
CA SER A 182 -33.13 16.68 26.13
C SER A 182 -33.50 17.98 25.41
N GLY A 183 -32.90 18.24 24.23
CA GLY A 183 -33.12 19.42 23.40
C GLY A 183 -34.42 19.37 22.57
N ARG A 184 -34.73 20.49 21.87
CA ARG A 184 -35.96 20.63 21.05
C ARG A 184 -35.86 20.03 19.64
N ASP A 185 -34.68 19.55 19.25
CA ASP A 185 -34.41 19.11 17.88
C ASP A 185 -34.55 17.60 17.68
N TRP A 186 -35.16 16.88 18.62
CA TRP A 186 -35.36 15.43 18.56
C TRP A 186 -36.73 14.98 19.09
N ASP A 187 -37.27 13.91 18.52
CA ASP A 187 -38.39 13.12 19.04
C ASP A 187 -38.26 11.62 18.69
N GLU A 188 -39.29 10.83 19.00
CA GLU A 188 -39.34 9.39 18.74
C GLU A 188 -39.11 9.02 17.26
N LEU A 189 -39.27 9.97 16.32
CA LEU A 189 -39.09 9.75 14.89
C LEU A 189 -37.69 10.15 14.38
N GLY A 190 -36.90 10.94 15.13
CA GLY A 190 -35.54 11.30 14.73
C GLY A 190 -35.07 12.67 15.21
N PHE A 191 -33.95 13.13 14.65
CA PHE A 191 -33.33 14.43 14.89
C PHE A 191 -33.55 15.37 13.70
N ALA A 192 -34.13 16.55 13.93
CA ALA A 192 -34.41 17.57 12.90
C ALA A 192 -33.19 18.42 12.52
N GLY A 193 -32.15 18.39 13.35
CA GLY A 193 -30.90 19.14 13.20
C GLY A 193 -29.66 18.23 13.15
N ASP A 194 -28.54 18.78 13.61
CA ASP A 194 -27.28 18.07 13.73
C ASP A 194 -27.37 16.97 14.80
N VAL A 195 -26.70 15.83 14.56
CA VAL A 195 -26.56 14.78 15.57
C VAL A 195 -25.16 14.87 16.16
N THR A 196 -25.09 15.03 17.48
CA THR A 196 -23.81 15.15 18.20
C THR A 196 -23.57 13.90 19.04
N PHE A 197 -22.34 13.39 18.96
CA PHE A 197 -21.84 12.28 19.76
C PHE A 197 -20.66 12.74 20.61
N GLU A 198 -20.60 12.27 21.84
CA GLU A 198 -19.49 12.49 22.76
C GLU A 198 -18.94 11.15 23.21
N GLY A 199 -17.61 11.06 23.30
CA GLY A 199 -16.94 9.87 23.79
C GLY A 199 -15.58 10.21 24.35
N ALA A 200 -15.01 9.23 25.06
CA ALA A 200 -13.67 9.30 25.60
C ALA A 200 -12.98 7.96 25.33
N SER A 201 -11.67 8.00 25.08
CA SER A 201 -10.84 6.79 24.98
C SER A 201 -9.43 7.09 25.46
N SER A 202 -8.70 6.08 25.93
CA SER A 202 -7.35 6.25 26.48
C SER A 202 -6.38 6.94 25.49
N GLY A 203 -6.50 6.64 24.20
CA GLY A 203 -5.62 7.19 23.16
C GLY A 203 -6.07 8.52 22.53
N LEU A 204 -7.35 8.91 22.66
CA LEU A 204 -7.88 10.15 22.05
C LEU A 204 -8.27 11.22 23.07
N GLY A 205 -8.29 10.86 24.36
CA GLY A 205 -8.96 11.65 25.39
C GLY A 205 -10.45 11.84 25.06
N ASP A 206 -11.01 12.95 25.52
CA ASP A 206 -12.37 13.34 25.17
C ASP A 206 -12.45 13.84 23.73
N TYR A 207 -13.52 13.46 23.04
CA TYR A 207 -13.81 13.89 21.68
C TYR A 207 -15.30 14.10 21.45
N LYS A 208 -15.59 14.87 20.40
CA LYS A 208 -16.93 15.11 19.90
C LYS A 208 -17.02 14.80 18.41
N VAL A 209 -18.08 14.14 17.99
CA VAL A 209 -18.40 13.93 16.56
C VAL A 209 -19.74 14.56 16.25
N VAL A 210 -19.80 15.44 15.26
CA VAL A 210 -21.05 16.03 14.77
C VAL A 210 -21.33 15.52 13.36
N VAL A 211 -22.50 14.91 13.16
CA VAL A 211 -23.06 14.63 11.83
C VAL A 211 -24.06 15.73 11.52
N THR A 212 -23.64 16.69 10.71
CA THR A 212 -24.43 17.89 10.39
C THR A 212 -25.71 17.54 9.63
N LYS A 213 -26.77 18.32 9.77
CA LYS A 213 -28.05 18.16 9.04
C LYS A 213 -27.83 18.09 7.52
N GLY A 214 -26.92 18.89 7.00
CA GLY A 214 -26.62 18.94 5.58
C GLY A 214 -27.79 19.48 4.73
N THR A 215 -27.80 19.08 3.47
CA THR A 215 -28.78 19.47 2.45
C THR A 215 -29.18 18.26 1.61
N GLY A 216 -30.40 18.29 1.06
CA GLY A 216 -30.95 17.24 0.20
C GLY A 216 -32.47 17.22 0.34
N ALA A 217 -33.17 16.72 -0.69
CA ALA A 217 -34.59 16.42 -0.56
C ALA A 217 -34.78 15.03 0.05
N HIS A 218 -35.97 14.77 0.59
CA HIS A 218 -36.33 13.52 1.22
C HIS A 218 -37.57 12.93 0.54
N PRO A 219 -37.63 11.61 0.32
CA PRO A 219 -38.77 10.98 -0.33
C PRO A 219 -40.08 11.24 0.43
N GLN A 220 -41.19 11.37 -0.28
CA GLN A 220 -42.52 11.54 0.32
C GLN A 220 -43.43 10.37 -0.08
N SER A 221 -44.44 10.07 0.75
CA SER A 221 -45.48 9.10 0.44
C SER A 221 -46.77 9.47 1.16
N ASP A 222 -47.90 9.17 0.53
CA ASP A 222 -49.25 9.25 1.10
C ASP A 222 -49.65 7.97 1.86
N HIS A 223 -48.79 6.96 1.89
CA HIS A 223 -49.03 5.71 2.60
C HIS A 223 -49.15 5.95 4.11
N ALA A 224 -50.08 5.27 4.79
CA ALA A 224 -50.35 5.46 6.22
C ALA A 224 -49.10 5.30 7.12
N TYR A 225 -48.19 4.40 6.73
CA TYR A 225 -46.91 4.19 7.41
C TYR A 225 -45.98 5.41 7.42
N ALA A 226 -46.16 6.38 6.53
CA ALA A 226 -45.44 7.66 6.58
C ALA A 226 -45.73 8.47 7.86
N ALA A 227 -46.80 8.16 8.60
CA ALA A 227 -47.05 8.75 9.91
C ALA A 227 -46.15 8.15 11.03
N GLU A 228 -45.57 6.96 10.81
CA GLU A 228 -44.68 6.28 11.78
C GLU A 228 -43.20 6.59 11.52
N ARG A 229 -42.89 7.36 10.46
CA ARG A 229 -41.54 7.54 9.93
C ARG A 229 -41.38 8.94 9.35
N ASP A 230 -40.44 9.71 9.88
CA ASP A 230 -40.13 11.06 9.41
C ASP A 230 -38.79 11.05 8.67
N LEU A 231 -38.82 11.10 7.34
CA LEU A 231 -37.62 10.99 6.51
C LEU A 231 -36.80 12.27 6.43
N GLU A 232 -37.36 13.42 6.83
CA GLU A 232 -36.60 14.67 6.96
C GLU A 232 -35.70 14.66 8.20
N LYS A 233 -35.99 13.78 9.15
CA LYS A 233 -35.20 13.61 10.37
C LYS A 233 -34.12 12.56 10.19
N THR A 234 -32.99 12.81 10.85
CA THR A 234 -31.90 11.84 10.98
C THR A 234 -32.28 10.81 12.03
N VAL A 235 -32.13 9.53 11.71
CA VAL A 235 -32.36 8.45 12.67
C VAL A 235 -31.04 7.98 13.24
N VAL A 236 -31.01 7.79 14.57
CA VAL A 236 -29.86 7.23 15.29
C VAL A 236 -30.25 5.92 15.94
N GLN A 237 -29.43 4.89 15.79
CA GLN A 237 -29.57 3.65 16.52
C GLN A 237 -28.29 3.30 17.26
N SER A 238 -28.36 3.32 18.58
CA SER A 238 -27.25 3.03 19.48
C SER A 238 -27.28 1.58 19.94
N LEU A 239 -26.16 0.89 19.76
CA LEU A 239 -26.01 -0.53 20.05
C LEU A 239 -24.76 -0.78 20.90
N THR A 240 -24.79 -1.89 21.62
CA THR A 240 -23.60 -2.48 22.22
C THR A 240 -23.34 -3.83 21.58
N ALA A 241 -22.19 -3.99 20.96
CA ALA A 241 -21.74 -5.24 20.35
C ALA A 241 -20.36 -5.63 20.89
N PRO A 242 -20.05 -6.94 21.01
CA PRO A 242 -18.70 -7.39 21.34
C PRO A 242 -17.66 -6.88 20.33
N GLU A 243 -16.43 -6.61 20.79
CA GLU A 243 -15.33 -6.07 19.97
C GLU A 243 -15.13 -6.88 18.69
N GLU A 244 -15.17 -8.21 18.80
CA GLU A 244 -14.96 -9.15 17.71
C GLU A 244 -16.00 -9.06 16.58
N HIS A 245 -17.14 -8.40 16.83
CA HIS A 245 -18.22 -8.21 15.88
C HIS A 245 -18.30 -6.78 15.33
N LEU A 246 -17.59 -5.79 15.91
CA LEU A 246 -17.71 -4.38 15.50
C LEU A 246 -17.32 -4.15 14.04
N TRP A 247 -16.36 -4.91 13.50
CA TRP A 247 -15.97 -4.84 12.09
C TRP A 247 -17.05 -5.39 11.14
N GLN A 248 -18.00 -6.19 11.63
CA GLN A 248 -19.11 -6.77 10.84
C GLN A 248 -20.28 -5.80 10.76
N THR A 249 -20.00 -4.53 10.50
CA THR A 249 -20.98 -3.46 10.62
C THR A 249 -22.14 -3.59 9.63
N LYS A 250 -21.89 -4.05 8.39
CA LYS A 250 -22.94 -4.29 7.39
C LYS A 250 -23.94 -5.37 7.86
N PRO A 251 -23.52 -6.59 8.25
CA PRO A 251 -24.43 -7.57 8.86
C PRO A 251 -25.24 -7.02 10.05
N LEU A 252 -24.59 -6.28 10.96
CA LEU A 252 -25.27 -5.66 12.10
C LEU A 252 -26.33 -4.64 11.67
N LEU A 253 -26.06 -3.82 10.65
CA LEU A 253 -27.05 -2.91 10.06
C LEU A 253 -28.24 -3.69 9.49
N PHE A 254 -27.98 -4.75 8.72
CA PHE A 254 -29.04 -5.57 8.10
C PHE A 254 -29.91 -6.28 9.14
N GLN A 255 -29.34 -6.68 10.28
CA GLN A 255 -30.13 -7.19 11.41
C GLN A 255 -31.15 -6.16 11.89
N ARG A 256 -30.79 -4.88 11.94
CA ARG A 256 -31.69 -3.79 12.35
C ARG A 256 -32.72 -3.41 11.29
N ILE A 257 -32.31 -3.39 10.03
CA ILE A 257 -33.24 -3.23 8.90
C ILE A 257 -34.28 -4.36 8.92
N LYS A 258 -33.86 -5.60 9.23
CA LYS A 258 -34.78 -6.74 9.34
C LYS A 258 -35.83 -6.53 10.43
N GLU A 259 -35.48 -5.98 11.59
CA GLU A 259 -36.44 -5.66 12.66
C GLU A 259 -37.53 -4.68 12.16
N ALA A 260 -37.14 -3.67 11.38
CA ALA A 260 -38.09 -2.73 10.77
C ALA A 260 -38.97 -3.41 9.70
N VAL A 261 -38.39 -4.28 8.87
CA VAL A 261 -39.12 -5.05 7.86
C VAL A 261 -40.14 -6.00 8.50
N ASP A 262 -39.75 -6.71 9.57
CA ASP A 262 -40.64 -7.65 10.27
C ASP A 262 -41.84 -6.92 10.92
N HIS A 263 -41.64 -5.70 11.43
CA HIS A 263 -42.75 -4.84 11.90
C HIS A 263 -43.74 -4.53 10.78
N VAL A 264 -43.24 -4.15 9.60
CA VAL A 264 -44.09 -3.83 8.43
C VAL A 264 -44.86 -5.06 7.95
N ILE A 265 -44.20 -6.22 7.85
CA ILE A 265 -44.84 -7.48 7.44
C ILE A 265 -45.96 -7.87 8.42
N ALA A 266 -45.78 -7.61 9.72
CA ALA A 266 -46.80 -7.89 10.72
C ALA A 266 -47.97 -6.89 10.67
N ALA A 267 -47.72 -5.64 10.28
CA ALA A 267 -48.69 -4.55 10.34
C ALA A 267 -49.49 -4.31 9.04
N TYR A 268 -48.94 -4.65 7.87
CA TYR A 268 -49.51 -4.29 6.56
C TYR A 268 -49.66 -5.51 5.63
N ASP A 269 -50.70 -5.50 4.79
CA ASP A 269 -50.89 -6.52 3.75
C ASP A 269 -49.83 -6.34 2.64
N PRO A 270 -49.27 -7.44 2.07
CA PRO A 270 -48.28 -7.35 0.99
C PRO A 270 -48.75 -6.57 -0.25
N ASN A 271 -50.06 -6.51 -0.53
CA ASN A 271 -50.60 -5.75 -1.67
C ASN A 271 -50.74 -4.24 -1.37
N THR A 272 -50.61 -3.85 -0.11
CA THR A 272 -50.62 -2.46 0.35
C THR A 272 -49.35 -2.17 1.15
N ALA A 273 -48.21 -2.71 0.70
CA ALA A 273 -46.95 -2.54 1.40
C ALA A 273 -46.46 -1.07 1.29
N PRO A 274 -45.93 -0.47 2.37
CA PRO A 274 -45.33 0.86 2.33
C PRO A 274 -44.13 0.90 1.41
N PRO A 275 -43.81 2.02 0.73
CA PRO A 275 -42.69 2.06 -0.20
C PRO A 275 -41.34 1.74 0.49
N PRO A 276 -40.36 1.17 -0.25
CA PRO A 276 -39.15 0.58 0.36
C PRO A 276 -38.34 1.54 1.23
N TRP A 277 -38.24 2.82 0.83
CA TRP A 277 -37.53 3.85 1.60
C TRP A 277 -38.13 4.15 2.98
N HIS A 278 -39.43 3.93 3.20
CA HIS A 278 -40.01 3.98 4.55
C HIS A 278 -39.76 2.67 5.32
N VAL A 279 -39.82 1.53 4.64
CA VAL A 279 -39.62 0.20 5.25
C VAL A 279 -38.19 0.04 5.77
N TYR A 280 -37.20 0.54 5.04
CA TYR A 280 -35.79 0.42 5.39
C TYR A 280 -35.26 1.48 6.36
N GLN A 281 -36.09 2.47 6.74
CA GLN A 281 -35.72 3.40 7.79
C GLN A 281 -35.72 2.69 9.15
N LEU A 282 -34.60 2.78 9.86
CA LEU A 282 -34.43 2.26 11.21
C LEU A 282 -35.37 2.98 12.19
N GLY A 283 -35.62 2.37 13.34
CA GLY A 283 -36.23 3.07 14.47
C GLY A 283 -35.23 4.00 15.15
N ASN A 284 -35.68 5.17 15.60
CA ASN A 284 -34.83 6.11 16.34
C ASN A 284 -34.68 5.66 17.80
N GLN A 285 -33.50 5.15 18.14
CA GLN A 285 -33.14 4.63 19.47
C GLN A 285 -31.77 5.17 19.89
N PRO A 286 -31.63 6.49 20.10
CA PRO A 286 -30.40 7.09 20.60
C PRO A 286 -30.14 6.71 22.06
N GLY A 287 -28.89 6.45 22.40
CA GLY A 287 -28.47 6.06 23.74
C GLY A 287 -26.95 5.86 23.84
N PRO A 288 -26.46 5.41 25.01
CA PRO A 288 -25.08 4.99 25.15
C PRO A 288 -24.88 3.65 24.43
N GLY A 289 -23.76 3.54 23.70
CA GLY A 289 -23.39 2.31 23.01
C GLY A 289 -22.00 2.42 22.41
N ASN A 290 -21.35 1.29 22.14
CA ASN A 290 -20.07 1.27 21.44
C ASN A 290 -20.24 1.21 19.92
N LEU A 291 -21.46 1.14 19.40
CA LEU A 291 -21.79 1.25 17.98
C LEU A 291 -22.96 2.21 17.79
N GLN A 292 -22.81 3.18 16.90
CA GLN A 292 -23.79 4.22 16.63
C GLN A 292 -24.06 4.24 15.12
N PHE A 293 -25.27 3.90 14.72
CA PHE A 293 -25.73 4.07 13.34
C PHE A 293 -26.42 5.42 13.18
N VAL A 294 -26.08 6.14 12.12
CA VAL A 294 -26.72 7.40 11.70
C VAL A 294 -27.23 7.20 10.28
N GLN A 295 -28.55 7.12 10.12
CA GLN A 295 -29.18 6.85 8.83
C GLN A 295 -29.96 8.06 8.33
N ARG A 296 -29.88 8.29 7.01
CA ARG A 296 -30.72 9.23 6.26
C ARG A 296 -31.20 8.61 4.95
N MET A 297 -32.38 9.05 4.52
CA MET A 297 -32.96 8.73 3.22
C MET A 297 -33.03 10.01 2.39
N TYR A 298 -32.35 10.04 1.25
CA TYR A 298 -32.38 11.19 0.35
C TYR A 298 -33.10 10.86 -0.95
N GLU A 299 -33.74 11.87 -1.54
CA GLU A 299 -34.22 11.86 -2.91
C GLU A 299 -33.39 12.84 -3.73
N GLY A 300 -32.56 12.30 -4.62
CA GLY A 300 -31.69 13.09 -5.48
C GLY A 300 -30.34 13.43 -4.83
N ALA A 301 -29.85 14.65 -5.10
CA ALA A 301 -28.55 15.09 -4.60
C ALA A 301 -28.59 15.46 -3.11
N PHE A 302 -27.50 15.17 -2.41
CA PHE A 302 -27.34 15.49 -1.00
C PHE A 302 -25.89 15.84 -0.66
N GLU A 303 -25.71 16.58 0.44
CA GLU A 303 -24.39 16.92 0.98
C GLU A 303 -24.48 17.11 2.49
N PHE A 304 -23.58 16.50 3.26
CA PHE A 304 -23.44 16.71 4.70
C PHE A 304 -21.99 16.53 5.15
N ASP A 305 -21.67 17.11 6.31
CA ASP A 305 -20.36 16.98 6.94
C ASP A 305 -20.41 16.09 8.20
N ILE A 306 -19.32 15.35 8.40
CA ILE A 306 -18.95 14.63 9.62
C ILE A 306 -17.75 15.36 10.23
N LEU A 307 -17.87 15.81 11.47
CA LEU A 307 -16.91 16.69 12.13
C LEU A 307 -16.39 16.03 13.41
N PHE A 308 -15.19 15.47 13.39
CA PHE A 308 -14.51 14.99 14.60
C PHE A 308 -13.68 16.12 15.20
N SER A 309 -13.93 16.42 16.47
CA SER A 309 -13.21 17.43 17.25
C SER A 309 -12.54 16.80 18.47
N SER A 310 -11.21 16.91 18.56
CA SER A 310 -10.50 16.54 19.79
C SER A 310 -10.70 17.62 20.84
N ALA A 311 -11.13 17.26 22.06
CA ALA A 311 -11.29 18.22 23.15
C ALA A 311 -9.96 18.93 23.49
N SER A 312 -8.83 18.23 23.31
CA SER A 312 -7.49 18.78 23.53
C SER A 312 -7.13 19.92 22.57
N ALA A 313 -7.78 20.01 21.41
CA ALA A 313 -7.56 21.09 20.45
C ALA A 313 -8.24 22.41 20.87
N GLY A 314 -9.18 22.38 21.83
CA GLY A 314 -9.81 23.55 22.42
C GLY A 314 -10.84 24.28 21.55
N LYS A 315 -11.03 23.88 20.29
CA LYS A 315 -12.04 24.43 19.38
C LYS A 315 -12.70 23.30 18.58
N ASP A 316 -14.03 23.33 18.53
CA ASP A 316 -14.79 22.44 17.65
C ASP A 316 -14.62 22.82 16.18
N LEU A 317 -14.59 21.78 15.34
CA LEU A 317 -14.59 21.92 13.90
C LEU A 317 -15.98 22.33 13.39
N THR A 318 -16.01 23.14 12.34
CA THR A 318 -17.24 23.61 11.68
C THR A 318 -17.22 23.29 10.19
N SER A 319 -18.38 23.30 9.52
CA SER A 319 -18.47 23.14 8.06
C SER A 319 -17.70 24.22 7.28
N ASP A 320 -17.56 25.44 7.83
CA ASP A 320 -16.74 26.50 7.25
C ASP A 320 -15.24 26.18 7.33
N ASP A 321 -14.81 25.60 8.47
CA ASP A 321 -13.46 25.10 8.61
C ASP A 321 -13.19 23.98 7.59
N VAL A 322 -14.11 23.02 7.44
CA VAL A 322 -13.99 21.94 6.43
C VAL A 322 -13.91 22.51 5.01
N THR A 323 -14.78 23.44 4.65
CA THR A 323 -14.79 24.08 3.32
C THR A 323 -13.46 24.79 3.03
N ARG A 324 -12.90 25.48 4.03
CA ARG A 324 -11.58 26.13 3.91
C ARG A 324 -10.47 25.11 3.71
N GLU A 325 -10.45 24.05 4.52
CA GLU A 325 -9.37 23.05 4.47
C GLU A 325 -9.44 22.18 3.21
N ILE A 326 -10.63 21.89 2.66
CA ILE A 326 -10.77 21.16 1.39
C ILE A 326 -10.05 21.93 0.29
N ARG A 327 -10.33 23.23 0.17
CA ARG A 327 -9.68 24.11 -0.80
C ARG A 327 -8.16 24.16 -0.60
N ALA A 328 -7.72 24.38 0.63
CA ALA A 328 -6.29 24.49 0.94
C ALA A 328 -5.53 23.16 0.70
N THR A 329 -6.21 22.03 0.90
CA THR A 329 -5.64 20.69 0.66
C THR A 329 -5.49 20.42 -0.82
N SER A 330 -6.52 20.69 -1.63
CA SER A 330 -6.47 20.52 -3.09
C SER A 330 -5.39 21.38 -3.74
N GLU A 331 -5.35 22.69 -3.41
CA GLU A 331 -4.32 23.61 -3.92
C GLU A 331 -2.91 23.17 -3.55
N SER A 332 -2.71 22.70 -2.32
CA SER A 332 -1.43 22.21 -1.84
C SER A 332 -1.02 20.91 -2.50
N PHE A 333 -1.95 19.97 -2.68
CA PHE A 333 -1.68 18.71 -3.34
C PHE A 333 -1.23 18.95 -4.78
N GLY A 334 -1.98 19.74 -5.55
CA GLY A 334 -1.63 20.07 -6.93
C GLY A 334 -0.26 20.76 -7.05
N ALA A 335 0.05 21.70 -6.15
CA ALA A 335 1.35 22.37 -6.12
C ALA A 335 2.51 21.41 -5.78
N LYS A 336 2.33 20.55 -4.76
CA LYS A 336 3.34 19.58 -4.34
C LYS A 336 3.53 18.48 -5.39
N PHE A 337 2.46 17.99 -6.01
CA PHE A 337 2.51 16.95 -7.03
C PHE A 337 3.34 17.37 -8.23
N ASN A 338 3.06 18.53 -8.81
CA ASN A 338 3.81 19.04 -9.97
C ASN A 338 5.31 19.23 -9.67
N LYS A 339 5.62 19.49 -8.41
CA LYS A 339 6.98 19.73 -7.93
C LYS A 339 7.75 18.43 -7.67
N VAL A 340 7.11 17.45 -7.05
CA VAL A 340 7.71 16.14 -6.72
C VAL A 340 7.77 15.24 -7.95
N PHE A 341 6.69 15.17 -8.74
CA PHE A 341 6.54 14.33 -9.91
C PHE A 341 6.47 15.19 -11.17
N SER A 342 7.58 15.84 -11.51
CA SER A 342 7.71 16.57 -12.78
C SER A 342 7.73 15.59 -13.95
N LEU A 343 6.55 15.33 -14.54
CA LEU A 343 6.39 14.42 -15.66
C LEU A 343 7.25 14.86 -16.86
N GLN A 344 8.01 13.92 -17.41
CA GLN A 344 8.98 14.16 -18.48
C GLN A 344 8.40 13.74 -19.83
N ALA A 345 8.94 14.29 -20.92
CA ALA A 345 8.55 13.92 -22.27
C ALA A 345 8.56 12.39 -22.48
N PRO A 346 7.58 11.83 -23.24
CA PRO A 346 6.47 12.50 -23.93
C PRO A 346 5.24 12.78 -23.04
N PHE A 347 5.29 12.52 -21.73
CA PHE A 347 4.12 12.43 -20.85
C PHE A 347 3.71 13.77 -20.20
N ALA A 348 4.00 14.89 -20.87
CA ALA A 348 3.73 16.22 -20.32
C ALA A 348 2.27 16.70 -20.50
N ALA A 349 1.45 15.96 -21.25
CA ALA A 349 0.05 16.33 -21.49
C ALA A 349 -0.81 16.17 -20.22
N ASP A 350 -1.87 17.00 -20.10
CA ASP A 350 -2.74 17.02 -18.93
C ASP A 350 -3.44 15.68 -18.66
N THR A 351 -3.67 14.87 -19.69
CA THR A 351 -4.23 13.52 -19.54
C THR A 351 -3.32 12.58 -18.75
N TYR A 352 -2.00 12.67 -18.95
CA TYR A 352 -1.04 11.91 -18.16
C TYR A 352 -0.92 12.48 -16.74
N ARG A 353 -1.12 13.79 -16.55
CA ARG A 353 -1.19 14.37 -15.20
C ARG A 353 -2.38 13.83 -14.40
N ALA A 354 -3.57 13.80 -15.00
CA ALA A 354 -4.76 13.23 -14.34
C ALA A 354 -4.58 11.73 -14.01
N PHE A 355 -4.01 10.97 -14.94
CA PHE A 355 -3.63 9.58 -14.71
C PHE A 355 -2.61 9.44 -13.57
N ALA A 356 -1.56 10.27 -13.54
CA ALA A 356 -0.53 10.21 -12.52
C ALA A 356 -1.06 10.61 -11.12
N HIS A 357 -1.95 11.60 -11.05
CA HIS A 357 -2.69 11.93 -9.83
C HIS A 357 -3.46 10.71 -9.32
N SER A 358 -4.29 10.09 -10.17
CA SER A 358 -5.08 8.91 -9.81
C SER A 358 -4.21 7.76 -9.30
N MET A 359 -3.12 7.43 -10.00
CA MET A 359 -2.20 6.35 -9.61
C MET A 359 -1.55 6.60 -8.24
N PHE A 360 -1.01 7.80 -8.05
CA PHE A 360 -0.31 8.15 -6.81
C PHE A 360 -1.29 8.28 -5.63
N SER A 361 -2.42 8.95 -5.83
CA SER A 361 -3.41 9.17 -4.78
C SER A 361 -4.07 7.87 -4.32
N ASN A 362 -4.29 6.91 -5.21
CA ASN A 362 -4.81 5.59 -4.81
C ASN A 362 -3.76 4.68 -4.18
N LEU A 363 -2.47 4.84 -4.50
CA LEU A 363 -1.40 4.18 -3.75
C LEU A 363 -1.39 4.70 -2.31
N ILE A 364 -1.19 6.01 -2.14
CA ILE A 364 -0.98 6.60 -0.83
C ILE A 364 -2.27 6.66 0.01
N GLY A 365 -3.43 6.76 -0.64
CA GLY A 365 -4.76 6.60 -0.03
C GLY A 365 -5.14 5.14 0.26
N GLY A 366 -4.31 4.17 -0.17
CA GLY A 366 -4.41 2.76 0.20
C GLY A 366 -3.69 2.43 1.52
N ILE A 367 -2.91 3.35 2.08
CA ILE A 367 -2.24 3.12 3.37
C ILE A 367 -3.28 2.77 4.44
N GLY A 368 -3.04 1.69 5.16
CA GLY A 368 -3.89 1.18 6.23
C GLY A 368 -3.17 1.08 7.57
N TYR A 369 -3.95 0.95 8.64
CA TYR A 369 -3.47 0.63 9.97
C TYR A 369 -4.21 -0.61 10.46
N PHE A 370 -3.43 -1.63 10.78
CA PHE A 370 -3.90 -2.95 11.16
C PHE A 370 -3.45 -3.29 12.56
N TYR A 371 -4.32 -3.92 13.34
CA TYR A 371 -4.02 -4.36 14.69
C TYR A 371 -4.72 -5.70 14.95
N GLY A 372 -4.03 -6.62 15.61
CA GLY A 372 -4.60 -7.88 16.06
C GLY A 372 -3.64 -9.06 15.89
N TYR A 373 -4.19 -10.27 15.98
CA TYR A 373 -3.45 -11.51 15.85
C TYR A 373 -3.35 -11.97 14.40
N GLY A 374 -2.15 -12.36 13.98
CA GLY A 374 -1.91 -13.21 12.82
C GLY A 374 -2.02 -14.69 13.19
N ILE A 375 -1.63 -15.57 12.26
CA ILE A 375 -1.53 -17.01 12.48
C ILE A 375 -0.17 -17.47 11.97
N ALA A 376 0.61 -18.15 12.81
CA ALA A 376 1.92 -18.66 12.42
C ALA A 376 2.12 -20.09 12.93
N ASP A 377 2.77 -20.93 12.11
CA ASP A 377 3.30 -22.23 12.53
C ASP A 377 4.75 -22.06 12.97
N ARG A 378 4.92 -21.89 14.28
CA ARG A 378 6.23 -21.83 14.95
C ARG A 378 6.63 -23.19 15.55
N SER A 379 6.16 -24.30 14.98
CA SER A 379 6.49 -25.63 15.50
C SER A 379 7.92 -26.08 15.17
N TYR A 380 8.57 -25.42 14.21
CA TYR A 380 9.92 -25.77 13.72
C TYR A 380 10.04 -27.28 13.42
N ALA A 381 9.05 -27.82 12.71
CA ALA A 381 9.08 -29.22 12.29
C ALA A 381 10.34 -29.50 11.46
N ALA A 382 11.00 -30.63 11.71
CA ALA A 382 12.25 -30.99 11.00
C ALA A 382 12.09 -31.00 9.47
N ALA A 383 10.90 -31.35 8.95
CA ALA A 383 10.58 -31.30 7.53
C ALA A 383 10.71 -29.90 6.89
N TYR A 384 10.66 -28.82 7.69
CA TYR A 384 10.81 -27.44 7.23
C TYR A 384 12.27 -27.04 6.97
N GLU A 385 13.24 -27.84 7.38
CA GLU A 385 14.65 -27.64 7.04
C GLU A 385 14.95 -28.02 5.57
N GLU A 386 14.10 -28.87 4.98
CA GLU A 386 14.15 -29.28 3.57
C GLU A 386 15.52 -29.87 3.16
N GLU A 387 15.99 -30.85 3.95
CA GLU A 387 17.32 -31.47 3.79
C GLU A 387 17.33 -32.66 2.81
N ASP A 388 16.22 -33.39 2.71
CA ASP A 388 16.12 -34.63 1.92
C ASP A 388 15.41 -34.42 0.56
N GLU A 389 15.68 -35.28 -0.42
CA GLU A 389 14.88 -35.33 -1.65
C GLU A 389 13.39 -35.61 -1.33
N GLY A 390 12.47 -35.01 -2.09
CA GLY A 390 11.04 -35.11 -1.77
C GLY A 390 10.58 -34.22 -0.61
N PHE A 391 11.44 -33.32 -0.09
CA PHE A 391 11.14 -32.46 1.07
C PHE A 391 9.79 -31.72 1.00
N TRP A 392 9.26 -31.42 -0.19
CA TRP A 392 7.99 -30.71 -0.32
C TRP A 392 6.79 -31.56 0.13
N GLU A 393 6.89 -32.89 0.05
CA GLU A 393 5.89 -33.84 0.54
C GLU A 393 5.91 -33.89 2.06
N ASP A 394 7.10 -34.02 2.66
CA ASP A 394 7.29 -34.02 4.10
C ASP A 394 6.86 -32.68 4.72
N ALA A 395 7.21 -31.56 4.07
CA ALA A 395 6.77 -30.24 4.49
C ALA A 395 5.25 -30.10 4.38
N ALA A 396 4.62 -30.65 3.34
CA ALA A 396 3.16 -30.68 3.22
C ALA A 396 2.51 -31.53 4.33
N GLN A 397 3.10 -32.67 4.68
CA GLN A 397 2.65 -33.51 5.79
C GLN A 397 2.78 -32.78 7.14
N ALA A 398 3.88 -32.06 7.35
CA ALA A 398 4.08 -31.24 8.54
C ALA A 398 3.03 -30.12 8.65
N ARG A 399 2.72 -29.43 7.55
CA ARG A 399 1.64 -28.42 7.50
C ARG A 399 0.27 -29.05 7.80
N ALA A 400 0.00 -30.25 7.29
CA ALA A 400 -1.25 -30.97 7.55
C ALA A 400 -1.41 -31.42 9.02
N ALA A 401 -0.37 -31.30 9.86
CA ALA A 401 -0.46 -31.56 11.29
C ALA A 401 -1.10 -30.41 12.09
N HIS A 402 -1.42 -29.27 11.44
CA HIS A 402 -2.13 -28.14 12.03
C HIS A 402 -1.55 -27.63 13.35
N ARG A 403 -0.24 -27.37 13.38
CA ARG A 403 0.48 -26.90 14.57
C ARG A 403 0.54 -25.38 14.71
N GLU A 404 -0.10 -24.66 13.80
CA GLU A 404 -0.24 -23.21 13.83
C GLU A 404 -0.97 -22.70 15.09
N THR A 405 -0.57 -21.53 15.55
CA THR A 405 -1.22 -20.82 16.65
C THR A 405 -1.48 -19.37 16.28
N MET A 406 -2.36 -18.71 17.04
CA MET A 406 -2.46 -17.24 16.97
C MET A 406 -1.11 -16.62 17.35
N ASP A 407 -0.65 -15.65 16.57
CA ASP A 407 0.64 -14.97 16.73
C ASP A 407 0.39 -13.47 16.91
N GLY A 408 0.92 -12.86 17.98
CA GLY A 408 0.71 -11.45 18.33
C GLY A 408 0.05 -11.21 19.70
N PRO A 409 -0.68 -10.09 19.89
CA PRO A 409 -1.14 -9.15 18.86
C PRO A 409 -0.01 -8.26 18.34
N TYR A 410 -0.14 -7.83 17.09
CA TYR A 410 0.78 -6.89 16.45
C TYR A 410 0.03 -5.68 15.92
N GLU A 411 0.78 -4.63 15.60
CA GLU A 411 0.28 -3.49 14.83
C GLU A 411 1.14 -3.25 13.58
N LEU A 412 0.49 -2.79 12.52
CA LEU A 412 1.16 -2.48 11.25
C LEU A 412 0.52 -1.26 10.59
N PHE A 413 1.33 -0.25 10.34
CA PHE A 413 1.02 0.87 9.46
C PHE A 413 1.74 0.68 8.13
N THR A 414 1.00 0.49 7.04
CA THR A 414 1.55 -0.03 5.77
C THR A 414 0.72 0.36 4.57
N SER A 415 1.34 0.42 3.39
CA SER A 415 0.62 0.42 2.12
C SER A 415 -0.02 -0.96 1.86
N ILE A 416 -0.94 -1.03 0.90
CA ILE A 416 -1.55 -2.30 0.47
C ILE A 416 -1.43 -2.46 -1.05
N PRO A 417 -1.45 -3.70 -1.58
CA PRO A 417 -1.44 -3.92 -3.03
C PRO A 417 -2.75 -3.53 -3.73
N SER A 418 -3.91 -3.90 -3.15
CA SER A 418 -5.22 -3.66 -3.73
C SER A 418 -6.33 -3.61 -2.68
N ARG A 419 -7.15 -2.55 -2.70
CA ARG A 419 -8.29 -2.36 -1.77
C ARG A 419 -9.32 -3.50 -1.76
N PRO A 420 -9.81 -4.00 -2.91
CA PRO A 420 -10.84 -5.04 -2.91
C PRO A 420 -10.34 -6.45 -2.58
N PHE A 421 -9.06 -6.77 -2.84
CA PHE A 421 -8.57 -8.16 -2.82
C PHE A 421 -7.37 -8.41 -1.89
N PHE A 422 -6.44 -7.46 -1.82
CA PHE A 422 -5.28 -7.53 -0.93
C PHE A 422 -5.26 -6.37 0.09
N PRO A 423 -6.31 -6.15 0.92
CA PRO A 423 -6.33 -5.01 1.82
C PRO A 423 -5.53 -5.27 3.12
N ARG A 424 -4.25 -5.57 2.98
CA ARG A 424 -3.32 -5.91 4.07
C ARG A 424 -1.88 -5.67 3.64
N GLY A 425 -0.97 -5.61 4.61
CA GLY A 425 0.45 -5.50 4.36
C GLY A 425 1.02 -6.76 3.71
N PHE A 426 1.82 -6.57 2.66
CA PHE A 426 2.57 -7.62 1.97
C PHE A 426 4.03 -7.17 1.85
N LEU A 427 4.96 -7.92 2.44
CA LEU A 427 6.34 -7.50 2.65
C LEU A 427 7.10 -7.27 1.33
N TRP A 428 7.00 -8.21 0.39
CA TRP A 428 7.56 -8.11 -0.96
C TRP A 428 7.13 -6.82 -1.68
N ASP A 429 5.88 -6.42 -1.50
CA ASP A 429 5.27 -5.32 -2.24
C ASP A 429 5.63 -3.96 -1.66
N GLU A 430 5.80 -3.88 -0.33
CA GLU A 430 5.92 -2.61 0.37
C GLU A 430 7.11 -1.80 -0.12
N GLY A 431 8.27 -2.42 -0.37
CA GLY A 431 9.42 -1.69 -0.91
C GLY A 431 9.12 -1.01 -2.25
N PHE A 432 8.31 -1.63 -3.10
CA PHE A 432 7.86 -1.02 -4.37
C PHE A 432 6.84 0.09 -4.15
N HIS A 433 5.89 -0.11 -3.22
CA HIS A 433 4.90 0.91 -2.83
C HIS A 433 5.58 2.18 -2.29
N LEU A 434 6.59 1.99 -1.46
CA LEU A 434 7.26 3.08 -0.79
C LEU A 434 8.16 3.91 -1.71
N LEU A 435 8.59 3.40 -2.87
CA LEU A 435 9.46 4.17 -3.78
C LEU A 435 8.86 5.52 -4.22
N PRO A 436 7.64 5.60 -4.77
CA PRO A 436 6.98 6.89 -5.06
C PRO A 436 6.60 7.64 -3.77
N ILE A 437 6.22 6.96 -2.69
CA ILE A 437 5.90 7.62 -1.42
C ILE A 437 7.15 8.32 -0.84
N ALA A 438 8.34 7.73 -1.00
CA ALA A 438 9.62 8.30 -0.56
C ALA A 438 10.02 9.59 -1.31
N ASP A 439 9.47 9.78 -2.52
CA ASP A 439 9.58 11.05 -3.25
C ASP A 439 8.64 12.10 -2.71
N TRP A 440 7.46 11.69 -2.28
CA TRP A 440 6.44 12.58 -1.73
C TRP A 440 6.75 12.99 -0.29
N ASP A 441 7.10 12.03 0.55
CA ASP A 441 7.21 12.13 2.00
C ASP A 441 8.11 11.01 2.56
N MET A 442 9.39 11.33 2.73
CA MET A 442 10.36 10.38 3.27
C MET A 442 10.10 10.07 4.75
N ASP A 443 9.61 11.02 5.56
CA ASP A 443 9.35 10.77 6.99
C ASP A 443 8.20 9.77 7.17
N LEU A 444 7.12 9.89 6.38
CA LEU A 444 6.03 8.90 6.32
C LEU A 444 6.57 7.52 5.90
N THR A 445 7.41 7.50 4.87
CA THR A 445 8.01 6.27 4.35
C THR A 445 8.83 5.54 5.43
N LEU A 446 9.65 6.27 6.17
CA LEU A 446 10.49 5.72 7.23
C LEU A 446 9.68 5.29 8.46
N ASP A 447 8.53 5.92 8.71
CA ASP A 447 7.55 5.47 9.71
C ASP A 447 6.97 4.10 9.35
N ILE A 448 6.65 3.87 8.07
CA ILE A 448 6.17 2.57 7.57
C ILE A 448 7.28 1.50 7.64
N VAL A 449 8.51 1.84 7.21
CA VAL A 449 9.67 0.93 7.36
C VAL A 449 9.86 0.51 8.81
N LYS A 450 9.80 1.48 9.75
CA LYS A 450 9.87 1.20 11.18
C LYS A 450 8.73 0.29 11.64
N SER A 451 7.51 0.49 11.15
CA SER A 451 6.37 -0.38 11.46
C SER A 451 6.60 -1.82 11.02
N TRP A 452 7.17 -2.05 9.83
CA TRP A 452 7.52 -3.39 9.36
C TRP A 452 8.61 -4.04 10.22
N PHE A 453 9.69 -3.32 10.51
CA PHE A 453 10.77 -3.87 11.34
C PHE A 453 10.38 -4.04 12.82
N ASN A 454 9.26 -3.48 13.29
CA ASN A 454 8.71 -3.77 14.61
C ASN A 454 8.02 -5.13 14.69
N LEU A 455 7.65 -5.73 13.56
CA LEU A 455 7.08 -7.08 13.48
C LEU A 455 8.15 -8.18 13.52
N MET A 456 9.42 -7.80 13.38
CA MET A 456 10.53 -8.73 13.31
C MET A 456 10.74 -9.42 14.65
N ASP A 457 10.85 -10.75 14.64
CA ASP A 457 11.14 -11.51 15.83
C ASP A 457 12.63 -11.46 16.23
N ASP A 458 12.97 -12.17 17.30
CA ASP A 458 14.33 -12.21 17.83
C ASP A 458 15.32 -12.92 16.90
N ASP A 459 14.82 -13.79 16.01
CA ASP A 459 15.64 -14.51 15.03
C ASP A 459 15.91 -13.70 13.78
N GLY A 460 15.11 -12.68 13.49
CA GLY A 460 15.25 -11.80 12.32
C GLY A 460 14.21 -12.04 11.22
N TRP A 461 13.18 -12.86 11.50
CA TRP A 461 12.11 -13.16 10.55
C TRP A 461 10.99 -12.12 10.62
N ILE A 462 10.39 -11.83 9.45
CA ILE A 462 9.17 -11.05 9.30
C ILE A 462 8.25 -11.86 8.38
N ALA A 463 7.02 -12.12 8.81
CA ALA A 463 6.05 -12.83 7.98
C ALA A 463 5.72 -12.06 6.69
N ARG A 464 5.61 -12.79 5.58
CA ARG A 464 5.41 -12.21 4.24
C ARG A 464 4.08 -11.45 4.10
N GLU A 465 3.02 -11.96 4.72
CA GLU A 465 1.68 -11.37 4.69
C GLU A 465 1.21 -11.09 6.11
N GLN A 466 0.77 -9.86 6.35
CA GLN A 466 0.38 -9.38 7.67
C GLN A 466 -1.14 -9.34 7.79
N ILE A 467 -1.70 -10.51 8.10
CA ILE A 467 -3.14 -10.76 8.18
C ILE A 467 -3.60 -10.54 9.63
N LEU A 468 -3.58 -9.28 10.08
CA LEU A 468 -3.81 -8.93 11.48
C LEU A 468 -5.29 -8.67 11.76
N GLY A 469 -5.89 -9.53 12.57
CA GLY A 469 -7.29 -9.42 13.01
C GLY A 469 -8.31 -10.02 12.04
N SER A 470 -9.54 -10.17 12.53
CA SER A 470 -10.62 -10.88 11.81
C SER A 470 -11.05 -10.19 10.53
N GLU A 471 -11.04 -8.85 10.49
CA GLU A 471 -11.40 -8.08 9.29
C GLU A 471 -10.43 -8.35 8.13
N ALA A 472 -9.12 -8.25 8.36
CA ALA A 472 -8.11 -8.55 7.35
C ALA A 472 -8.19 -10.03 6.92
N ARG A 473 -8.34 -10.95 7.89
CA ARG A 473 -8.47 -12.39 7.66
C ARG A 473 -9.69 -12.78 6.83
N SER A 474 -10.78 -12.02 6.92
CA SER A 474 -12.00 -12.27 6.15
C SER A 474 -11.82 -12.17 4.63
N LYS A 475 -10.74 -11.51 4.18
CA LYS A 475 -10.36 -11.34 2.77
C LYS A 475 -9.26 -12.30 2.32
N VAL A 476 -8.96 -13.35 3.10
CA VAL A 476 -7.90 -14.32 2.79
C VAL A 476 -8.44 -15.76 2.88
N PRO A 477 -8.32 -16.58 1.84
CA PRO A 477 -8.60 -18.01 1.92
C PRO A 477 -7.77 -18.69 3.02
N ALA A 478 -8.33 -19.68 3.70
CA ALA A 478 -7.74 -20.29 4.90
C ALA A 478 -6.33 -20.86 4.67
N GLU A 479 -6.11 -21.44 3.49
CA GLU A 479 -4.86 -22.04 3.03
C GLU A 479 -3.69 -21.05 2.93
N PHE A 480 -3.95 -19.74 2.86
CA PHE A 480 -2.92 -18.69 2.79
C PHE A 480 -2.77 -17.89 4.09
N GLN A 481 -3.55 -18.20 5.14
CA GLN A 481 -3.53 -17.43 6.37
C GLN A 481 -2.29 -17.71 7.24
N ILE A 482 -1.79 -18.95 7.20
CA ILE A 482 -0.70 -19.41 8.06
C ILE A 482 0.64 -18.93 7.51
N GLN A 483 1.41 -18.30 8.37
CA GLN A 483 2.77 -17.85 8.07
C GLN A 483 3.81 -18.80 8.68
N TYR A 484 4.95 -18.97 8.02
CA TYR A 484 5.98 -19.94 8.41
C TYR A 484 7.34 -19.25 8.63
N PRO A 485 7.98 -19.38 9.81
CA PRO A 485 9.24 -18.71 10.12
C PRO A 485 10.44 -19.05 9.24
N HIS A 486 10.41 -20.16 8.51
CA HIS A 486 11.46 -20.53 7.54
C HIS A 486 11.24 -19.89 6.17
N TYR A 487 10.05 -19.31 5.92
CA TYR A 487 9.73 -18.64 4.66
C TYR A 487 10.29 -17.22 4.66
N ALA A 488 11.29 -17.03 3.81
CA ALA A 488 11.79 -15.70 3.46
C ALA A 488 10.87 -15.02 2.44
N ASN A 489 11.07 -13.72 2.24
CA ASN A 489 10.42 -12.95 1.19
C ASN A 489 11.34 -11.81 0.77
N PRO A 490 11.39 -11.40 -0.50
CA PRO A 490 12.53 -10.61 -0.93
C PRO A 490 12.59 -9.24 -0.22
N PRO A 491 13.79 -8.77 0.13
CA PRO A 491 14.01 -7.68 1.09
C PRO A 491 13.81 -6.28 0.46
N THR A 492 12.67 -6.03 -0.18
CA THR A 492 12.44 -4.82 -0.99
C THR A 492 12.46 -3.51 -0.19
N LEU A 493 12.25 -3.56 1.13
CA LEU A 493 12.42 -2.40 2.03
C LEU A 493 13.84 -1.82 1.94
N PHE A 494 14.86 -2.60 1.55
CA PHE A 494 16.21 -2.11 1.35
C PHE A 494 16.32 -1.09 0.21
N PHE A 495 15.43 -1.13 -0.79
CA PHE A 495 15.37 -0.07 -1.82
C PHE A 495 15.14 1.32 -1.22
N VAL A 496 14.25 1.37 -0.22
CA VAL A 496 13.87 2.61 0.46
C VAL A 496 15.00 3.08 1.37
N VAL A 497 15.62 2.15 2.10
CA VAL A 497 16.76 2.45 2.96
C VAL A 497 17.93 3.00 2.14
N ASP A 498 18.28 2.36 1.02
CA ASP A 498 19.32 2.85 0.11
C ASP A 498 19.03 4.28 -0.37
N ARG A 499 17.78 4.53 -0.74
CA ARG A 499 17.35 5.86 -1.18
C ARG A 499 17.48 6.90 -0.06
N PHE A 500 17.11 6.56 1.16
CA PHE A 500 17.27 7.44 2.32
C PHE A 500 18.74 7.74 2.61
N VAL A 501 19.60 6.72 2.61
CA VAL A 501 21.05 6.87 2.78
C VAL A 501 21.66 7.77 1.71
N GLN A 502 21.23 7.63 0.45
CA GLN A 502 21.66 8.51 -0.64
C GLN A 502 21.24 9.96 -0.41
N LYS A 503 19.98 10.21 -0.01
CA LYS A 503 19.50 11.57 0.32
C LYS A 503 20.27 12.19 1.50
N LEU A 504 20.56 11.41 2.54
CA LEU A 504 21.37 11.86 3.67
C LEU A 504 22.80 12.23 3.26
N ARG A 505 23.46 11.41 2.44
CA ARG A 505 24.80 11.72 1.89
C ARG A 505 24.79 13.01 1.08
N GLN A 506 23.77 13.21 0.26
CA GLN A 506 23.62 14.43 -0.54
C GLN A 506 23.40 15.67 0.33
N ALA A 507 22.55 15.58 1.35
CA ALA A 507 22.32 16.65 2.32
C ALA A 507 23.62 16.98 3.10
N ALA A 508 24.31 15.97 3.60
CA ALA A 508 25.57 16.13 4.33
C ALA A 508 26.70 16.76 3.50
N ASN A 509 26.79 16.41 2.21
CA ASN A 509 27.78 16.96 1.29
C ASN A 509 27.39 18.33 0.71
N GLY A 510 26.20 18.85 1.02
CA GLY A 510 25.66 20.05 0.36
C GLY A 510 25.42 19.89 -1.14
N THR A 511 25.37 18.63 -1.62
CA THR A 511 25.12 18.28 -3.02
C THR A 511 23.70 17.81 -3.26
N ALA A 512 22.81 17.92 -2.26
CA ALA A 512 21.39 17.83 -2.48
C ALA A 512 21.05 18.82 -3.59
N GLY A 513 20.75 18.27 -4.77
CA GLY A 513 20.50 19.09 -5.94
C GLY A 513 19.31 20.00 -5.69
N HIS A 514 18.87 20.69 -6.72
CA HIS A 514 17.57 21.35 -6.72
C HIS A 514 16.38 20.40 -6.33
N ASP A 515 16.62 19.11 -6.12
CA ASP A 515 15.73 18.13 -5.49
C ASP A 515 15.44 18.37 -3.99
N ALA A 516 16.35 18.96 -3.20
CA ALA A 516 15.99 19.45 -1.84
C ALA A 516 14.96 20.59 -1.93
N ALA A 517 15.02 21.34 -3.05
CA ALA A 517 13.99 22.30 -3.37
C ALA A 517 12.74 21.64 -3.96
N ALA A 518 12.64 20.32 -4.19
CA ALA A 518 11.48 19.61 -4.75
C ALA A 518 10.34 19.35 -3.73
N GLY A 519 10.20 20.16 -2.68
CA GLY A 519 8.94 20.26 -1.89
C GLY A 519 8.55 19.04 -1.06
N SER A 520 9.30 17.96 -1.13
CA SER A 520 9.33 16.90 -0.13
C SER A 520 10.31 17.34 0.96
N SER A 521 9.84 18.13 1.91
CA SER A 521 10.59 18.41 3.14
C SER A 521 10.55 17.18 4.03
N SER A 522 11.70 16.63 4.38
CA SER A 522 11.82 15.51 5.30
C SER A 522 12.69 15.98 6.45
N ASN A 523 12.14 15.99 7.66
CA ASN A 523 12.89 16.46 8.82
C ASN A 523 14.12 15.58 9.07
N LEU A 524 14.01 14.28 8.77
CA LEU A 524 15.12 13.33 8.91
C LEU A 524 16.21 13.52 7.85
N VAL A 525 15.89 14.01 6.66
CA VAL A 525 16.89 14.34 5.62
C VAL A 525 17.46 15.74 5.84
N ASP A 526 16.61 16.71 6.15
CA ASP A 526 16.97 18.12 6.32
C ASP A 526 17.80 18.35 7.59
N ASN A 527 17.58 17.53 8.63
CA ASN A 527 18.44 17.45 9.80
C ASN A 527 19.23 16.14 9.80
N THR A 528 20.44 16.19 9.25
CA THR A 528 21.31 15.02 9.08
C THR A 528 21.55 14.25 10.37
N GLU A 529 21.64 14.89 11.55
CA GLU A 529 21.88 14.17 12.80
C GLU A 529 20.66 13.34 13.22
N LEU A 530 19.44 13.87 13.06
CA LEU A 530 18.22 13.10 13.30
C LEU A 530 18.12 11.90 12.33
N GLY A 531 18.49 12.11 11.06
CA GLY A 531 18.54 11.04 10.08
C GLY A 531 19.57 9.96 10.39
N LEU A 532 20.75 10.36 10.87
CA LEU A 532 21.78 9.43 11.33
C LEU A 532 21.33 8.67 12.58
N GLU A 533 20.66 9.32 13.54
CA GLU A 533 20.09 8.67 14.71
C GLU A 533 19.05 7.61 14.32
N TYR A 534 18.14 7.94 13.39
CA TYR A 534 17.20 6.97 12.84
C TYR A 534 17.93 5.76 12.22
N LEU A 535 18.98 6.00 11.41
CA LEU A 535 19.77 4.92 10.81
C LEU A 535 20.48 4.08 11.88
N ARG A 536 21.06 4.68 12.92
CA ARG A 536 21.69 3.95 14.03
C ARG A 536 20.69 3.03 14.74
N ALA A 537 19.44 3.46 14.88
CA ALA A 537 18.38 2.65 15.49
C ALA A 537 17.89 1.52 14.56
N LEU A 538 17.83 1.77 13.24
CA LEU A 538 17.34 0.80 12.25
C LEU A 538 18.41 -0.25 11.89
N TYR A 539 19.69 0.13 11.84
CA TYR A 539 20.79 -0.70 11.35
C TYR A 539 20.89 -2.08 12.01
N PRO A 540 20.80 -2.23 13.36
CA PRO A 540 20.85 -3.54 14.00
C PRO A 540 19.73 -4.49 13.53
N ARG A 541 18.57 -3.95 13.14
CA ARG A 541 17.43 -4.75 12.66
C ARG A 541 17.64 -5.21 11.21
N LEU A 542 18.12 -4.32 10.36
CA LEU A 542 18.53 -4.66 8.99
C LEU A 542 19.61 -5.75 9.01
N ARG A 543 20.59 -5.58 9.91
CA ARG A 543 21.66 -6.56 10.09
C ARG A 543 21.15 -7.91 10.59
N ARG A 544 20.24 -7.92 11.57
CA ARG A 544 19.61 -9.15 12.07
C ARG A 544 18.88 -9.90 10.96
N GLN A 545 18.05 -9.19 10.17
CA GLN A 545 17.35 -9.80 9.04
C GLN A 545 18.34 -10.37 8.03
N TYR A 546 19.40 -9.62 7.68
CA TYR A 546 20.44 -10.11 6.79
C TYR A 546 21.14 -11.38 7.31
N ASP A 547 21.52 -11.41 8.58
CA ASP A 547 22.15 -12.60 9.18
C ASP A 547 21.17 -13.78 9.23
N TRP A 548 19.87 -13.52 9.44
CA TRP A 548 18.81 -14.52 9.34
C TRP A 548 18.69 -15.12 7.93
N PHE A 549 18.67 -14.28 6.89
CA PHE A 549 18.70 -14.74 5.50
C PHE A 549 19.93 -15.62 5.23
N ARG A 550 21.11 -15.15 5.66
CA ARG A 550 22.36 -15.88 5.44
C ARG A 550 22.37 -17.26 6.10
N ARG A 551 21.77 -17.37 7.27
CA ARG A 551 21.72 -18.62 8.02
C ARG A 551 20.65 -19.58 7.49
N THR A 552 19.44 -19.09 7.23
CA THR A 552 18.27 -19.94 6.94
C THR A 552 18.06 -20.22 5.47
N GLN A 553 18.52 -19.33 4.59
CA GLN A 553 18.36 -19.45 3.14
C GLN A 553 19.66 -19.86 2.43
N PHE A 554 20.66 -20.32 3.18
CA PHE A 554 21.91 -20.84 2.63
C PHE A 554 21.65 -22.03 1.70
N GLY A 555 22.41 -22.09 0.60
CA GLY A 555 22.42 -23.17 -0.37
C GLY A 555 23.72 -23.97 -0.27
N ASP A 556 23.63 -25.29 -0.37
CA ASP A 556 24.78 -26.17 -0.18
C ASP A 556 25.71 -26.19 -1.40
N ILE A 557 26.97 -25.83 -1.16
CA ILE A 557 28.06 -25.88 -2.14
C ILE A 557 28.93 -27.12 -1.91
N LYS A 558 29.11 -27.51 -0.65
CA LYS A 558 30.16 -28.46 -0.24
C LYS A 558 29.77 -29.89 -0.50
N SER A 559 28.53 -30.27 -0.21
CA SER A 559 28.07 -31.65 -0.36
C SER A 559 27.97 -32.05 -1.83
N TYR A 560 27.73 -31.09 -2.72
CA TYR A 560 27.63 -31.28 -4.17
C TYR A 560 28.92 -30.90 -4.94
N GLU A 561 30.05 -30.86 -4.24
CA GLU A 561 31.41 -30.62 -4.78
C GLU A 561 31.53 -29.42 -5.77
N ARG A 562 30.71 -28.37 -5.59
CA ARG A 562 30.67 -27.25 -6.54
C ARG A 562 31.94 -26.41 -6.46
N SER A 563 32.47 -26.05 -7.62
CA SER A 563 33.61 -25.13 -7.71
C SER A 563 33.12 -23.68 -7.73
N ALA A 564 33.32 -22.96 -6.62
CA ALA A 564 33.02 -21.53 -6.51
C ALA A 564 34.07 -20.82 -5.67
N PHE A 565 34.26 -19.52 -5.92
CA PHE A 565 35.21 -18.67 -5.20
C PHE A 565 35.02 -18.75 -3.67
N SER A 566 33.77 -18.68 -3.20
CA SER A 566 33.41 -18.86 -1.80
C SER A 566 32.62 -20.14 -1.58
N ARG A 567 33.02 -20.92 -0.57
CA ARG A 567 32.27 -22.10 -0.09
C ARG A 567 31.14 -21.78 0.88
N ARG A 568 30.73 -20.51 0.97
CA ARG A 568 29.74 -20.01 1.95
C ARG A 568 28.66 -19.11 1.35
N GLU A 569 28.84 -18.61 0.13
CA GLU A 569 27.93 -17.64 -0.47
C GLU A 569 27.18 -18.28 -1.63
N ALA A 570 26.15 -19.04 -1.31
CA ALA A 570 25.14 -19.51 -2.24
C ALA A 570 23.83 -19.62 -1.48
N TYR A 571 22.70 -19.46 -2.18
CA TYR A 571 21.41 -19.29 -1.52
C TYR A 571 20.30 -19.99 -2.29
N ARG A 572 19.30 -20.45 -1.55
CA ARG A 572 18.06 -20.99 -2.09
C ARG A 572 16.87 -20.62 -1.21
N TRP A 573 15.73 -20.47 -1.85
CA TRP A 573 14.46 -20.17 -1.19
C TRP A 573 13.96 -21.42 -0.49
N ARG A 574 13.58 -21.30 0.78
CA ARG A 574 12.75 -22.29 1.49
C ARG A 574 11.27 -22.10 1.13
N GLY A 575 10.45 -23.11 1.34
CA GLY A 575 9.04 -23.16 0.98
C GLY A 575 8.76 -23.58 -0.46
N ARG A 576 9.71 -24.25 -1.10
CA ARG A 576 9.57 -24.76 -2.48
C ARG A 576 8.55 -25.91 -2.49
N THR A 577 7.60 -25.85 -3.42
CA THR A 577 6.73 -27.00 -3.78
C THR A 577 7.12 -27.52 -5.17
N GLU A 578 6.40 -28.48 -5.74
CA GLU A 578 6.63 -28.89 -7.14
C GLU A 578 6.36 -27.73 -8.11
N ALA A 579 5.27 -26.99 -7.90
CA ALA A 579 4.80 -25.97 -8.83
C ALA A 579 5.20 -24.53 -8.45
N HIS A 580 5.52 -24.25 -7.18
CA HIS A 580 5.65 -22.88 -6.70
C HIS A 580 6.91 -22.59 -5.86
N VAL A 581 7.32 -21.32 -5.87
CA VAL A 581 8.27 -20.68 -4.92
C VAL A 581 7.67 -19.36 -4.46
N LEU A 582 6.61 -19.44 -3.64
CA LEU A 582 5.89 -18.26 -3.13
C LEU A 582 6.82 -17.29 -2.37
N THR A 583 7.86 -17.83 -1.74
CA THR A 583 8.87 -17.05 -0.99
C THR A 583 9.72 -16.16 -1.88
N SER A 584 9.84 -16.46 -3.18
CA SER A 584 10.53 -15.59 -4.13
C SER A 584 9.71 -14.38 -4.56
N GLY A 585 8.39 -14.41 -4.36
CA GLY A 585 7.45 -13.47 -4.96
C GLY A 585 7.22 -13.70 -6.46
N LEU A 586 7.85 -14.72 -7.07
CA LEU A 586 7.66 -15.16 -8.45
C LEU A 586 7.01 -16.55 -8.47
N ASP A 587 5.81 -16.62 -7.89
CA ASP A 587 5.13 -17.82 -7.41
C ASP A 587 5.26 -19.05 -8.31
N ASP A 588 4.73 -19.04 -9.53
CA ASP A 588 4.73 -20.18 -10.45
C ASP A 588 5.83 -20.11 -11.54
N TYR A 589 6.82 -19.21 -11.37
CA TYR A 589 7.92 -19.07 -12.32
C TYR A 589 8.68 -20.40 -12.43
N PRO A 590 9.00 -20.91 -13.64
CA PRO A 590 9.65 -22.20 -13.79
C PRO A 590 11.01 -22.28 -13.08
N ARG A 591 11.20 -23.32 -12.28
CA ARG A 591 12.43 -23.63 -11.52
C ARG A 591 12.91 -25.05 -11.90
N PRO A 592 14.09 -25.51 -11.42
CA PRO A 592 14.53 -26.89 -11.59
C PRO A 592 13.44 -27.92 -11.26
N GLN A 593 13.42 -29.00 -12.04
CA GLN A 593 12.47 -30.11 -11.91
C GLN A 593 13.19 -31.46 -11.98
N PRO A 594 12.90 -32.41 -11.07
CA PRO A 594 12.09 -32.22 -9.86
C PRO A 594 12.77 -31.25 -8.87
N PRO A 595 12.07 -30.74 -7.83
CA PRO A 595 12.72 -29.95 -6.81
C PRO A 595 13.81 -30.75 -6.08
N HIS A 596 14.88 -30.08 -5.64
CA HIS A 596 16.02 -30.74 -5.02
C HIS A 596 16.67 -29.86 -3.92
N PRO A 597 17.10 -30.42 -2.76
CA PRO A 597 17.77 -29.65 -1.70
C PRO A 597 19.03 -28.90 -2.17
N GLY A 598 19.68 -29.42 -3.22
CA GLY A 598 20.81 -28.80 -3.92
C GLY A 598 20.44 -27.69 -4.91
N GLU A 599 19.19 -27.24 -4.98
CA GLU A 599 18.86 -26.04 -5.76
C GLU A 599 19.59 -24.81 -5.23
N LEU A 600 20.02 -23.94 -6.15
CA LEU A 600 20.50 -22.59 -5.88
C LEU A 600 19.71 -21.61 -6.74
N HIS A 601 19.23 -20.52 -6.16
CA HIS A 601 18.35 -19.57 -6.83
C HIS A 601 19.05 -18.25 -7.10
N VAL A 602 19.12 -17.86 -8.38
CA VAL A 602 19.90 -16.68 -8.78
C VAL A 602 19.26 -15.36 -8.37
N ASP A 603 17.92 -15.31 -8.33
CA ASP A 603 17.19 -14.16 -7.81
C ASP A 603 17.54 -13.91 -6.34
N LEU A 604 17.51 -14.95 -5.49
CA LEU A 604 17.90 -14.83 -4.08
C LEU A 604 19.37 -14.44 -3.91
N MET A 605 20.28 -15.03 -4.68
CA MET A 605 21.69 -14.64 -4.66
C MET A 605 21.86 -13.14 -5.00
N ALA A 606 21.07 -12.64 -5.95
CA ALA A 606 21.06 -11.23 -6.31
C ALA A 606 20.46 -10.34 -5.18
N TRP A 607 19.40 -10.78 -4.51
CA TRP A 607 18.87 -10.11 -3.32
C TRP A 607 19.90 -10.02 -2.20
N MET A 608 20.63 -11.10 -1.94
CA MET A 608 21.70 -11.11 -0.95
C MET A 608 22.80 -10.12 -1.29
N GLY A 609 23.24 -10.06 -2.56
CA GLY A 609 24.21 -9.07 -3.01
C GLY A 609 23.73 -7.62 -2.81
N MET A 610 22.46 -7.35 -3.08
CA MET A 610 21.86 -6.04 -2.80
C MET A 610 21.88 -5.71 -1.31
N MET A 611 21.40 -6.61 -0.45
CA MET A 611 21.41 -6.40 1.01
C MET A 611 22.81 -6.13 1.53
N THR A 612 23.82 -6.89 1.08
CA THR A 612 25.21 -6.69 1.46
C THR A 612 25.69 -5.29 1.06
N ARG A 613 25.40 -4.84 -0.17
CA ARG A 613 25.74 -3.49 -0.65
C ARG A 613 25.06 -2.40 0.19
N SER A 614 23.79 -2.57 0.51
CA SER A 614 23.03 -1.62 1.33
C SER A 614 23.59 -1.51 2.75
N LEU A 615 23.86 -2.64 3.41
CA LEU A 615 24.48 -2.65 4.74
C LEU A 615 25.85 -1.99 4.71
N LEU A 616 26.66 -2.27 3.69
CA LEU A 616 27.97 -1.64 3.51
C LEU A 616 27.84 -0.11 3.40
N ASN A 617 26.89 0.38 2.58
CA ASN A 617 26.64 1.81 2.44
C ASN A 617 26.23 2.46 3.76
N ILE A 618 25.42 1.80 4.58
CA ILE A 618 25.00 2.31 5.89
C ILE A 618 26.18 2.31 6.86
N ALA A 619 26.95 1.22 6.94
CA ALA A 619 28.11 1.10 7.81
C ALA A 619 29.14 2.21 7.54
N GLU A 620 29.37 2.54 6.27
CA GLU A 620 30.25 3.65 5.85
C GLU A 620 29.70 5.03 6.26
N VAL A 621 28.38 5.22 6.21
CA VAL A 621 27.75 6.49 6.62
C VAL A 621 27.75 6.68 8.13
N LEU A 622 27.56 5.60 8.90
CA LEU A 622 27.59 5.65 10.36
C LEU A 622 29.00 5.88 10.92
N GLY A 623 30.05 5.52 10.17
CA GLY A 623 31.44 5.96 10.40
C GLY A 623 32.05 5.61 11.77
N THR A 624 31.63 4.53 12.42
CA THR A 624 32.18 4.08 13.71
C THR A 624 33.38 3.14 13.53
N ASP A 625 34.25 2.99 14.54
CA ASP A 625 35.36 2.04 14.48
C ASP A 625 34.87 0.59 14.25
N ALA A 626 33.78 0.21 14.94
CA ALA A 626 33.10 -1.07 14.71
C ALA A 626 32.57 -1.21 13.27
N SER A 627 32.10 -0.10 12.66
CA SER A 627 31.64 -0.13 11.28
C SER A 627 32.77 -0.30 10.26
N THR A 628 34.04 -0.07 10.63
CA THR A 628 35.18 -0.29 9.74
C THR A 628 35.48 -1.78 9.55
N GLU A 629 35.53 -2.57 10.63
CA GLU A 629 35.71 -4.02 10.53
C GLU A 629 34.50 -4.67 9.83
N GLU A 630 33.30 -4.25 10.20
CA GLU A 630 32.07 -4.72 9.59
C GLU A 630 32.02 -4.39 8.08
N ALA A 631 32.38 -3.18 7.68
CA ALA A 631 32.47 -2.80 6.28
C ALA A 631 33.48 -3.67 5.50
N GLN A 632 34.62 -4.04 6.11
CA GLN A 632 35.57 -4.96 5.48
C GLN A 632 34.99 -6.36 5.30
N GLN A 633 34.27 -6.88 6.31
CA GLN A 633 33.59 -8.17 6.21
C GLN A 633 32.51 -8.14 5.11
N LEU A 634 31.69 -7.08 5.06
CA LEU A 634 30.65 -6.91 4.05
C LEU A 634 31.24 -6.77 2.64
N ARG A 635 32.35 -6.06 2.46
CA ARG A 635 33.06 -6.00 1.16
C ARG A 635 33.56 -7.38 0.71
N ALA A 636 34.12 -8.16 1.63
CA ALA A 636 34.56 -9.51 1.32
C ALA A 636 33.39 -10.43 0.92
N ILE A 637 32.24 -10.30 1.58
CA ILE A 637 31.02 -11.03 1.22
C ILE A 637 30.47 -10.55 -0.12
N GLN A 638 30.43 -9.25 -0.37
CA GLN A 638 29.95 -8.68 -1.63
C GLN A 638 30.76 -9.20 -2.83
N GLU A 639 32.08 -9.19 -2.71
CA GLU A 639 32.98 -9.75 -3.71
C GLU A 639 32.78 -11.27 -3.89
N ALA A 640 32.56 -12.00 -2.79
CA ALA A 640 32.26 -13.42 -2.84
C ALA A 640 30.93 -13.70 -3.56
N ILE A 641 29.89 -12.91 -3.31
CA ILE A 641 28.60 -13.01 -4.01
C ILE A 641 28.76 -12.69 -5.49
N ALA A 642 29.44 -11.60 -5.84
CA ALA A 642 29.66 -11.21 -7.24
C ALA A 642 30.39 -12.30 -8.04
N ARG A 643 31.42 -12.92 -7.46
CA ARG A 643 32.14 -14.02 -8.11
C ARG A 643 31.33 -15.31 -8.15
N ASN A 644 30.64 -15.67 -7.07
CA ASN A 644 29.82 -16.87 -7.04
C ASN A 644 28.58 -16.78 -7.94
N LEU A 645 28.04 -15.58 -8.22
CA LEU A 645 27.02 -15.40 -9.25
C LEU A 645 27.51 -15.90 -10.61
N ASP A 646 28.76 -15.62 -10.95
CA ASP A 646 29.35 -16.10 -12.18
C ASP A 646 29.69 -17.59 -12.09
N ASP A 647 30.35 -18.03 -11.01
CA ASP A 647 30.79 -19.43 -10.86
C ASP A 647 29.62 -20.44 -10.81
N LEU A 648 28.49 -20.06 -10.20
CA LEU A 648 27.38 -20.97 -9.91
C LEU A 648 26.15 -20.79 -10.80
N HIS A 649 25.96 -19.60 -11.40
CA HIS A 649 24.72 -19.27 -12.10
C HIS A 649 24.90 -18.80 -13.54
N TRP A 650 26.11 -18.45 -13.99
CA TRP A 650 26.30 -18.00 -15.36
C TRP A 650 26.40 -19.16 -16.35
N SER A 651 25.51 -19.20 -17.34
CA SER A 651 25.63 -20.10 -18.49
C SER A 651 26.25 -19.35 -19.66
N GLU A 652 27.43 -19.77 -20.09
CA GLU A 652 28.07 -19.18 -21.28
C GLU A 652 27.30 -19.51 -22.56
N ASP A 653 26.75 -20.73 -22.63
CA ASP A 653 25.97 -21.22 -23.77
C ASP A 653 24.65 -20.45 -23.94
N GLU A 654 23.92 -20.25 -22.83
CA GLU A 654 22.64 -19.52 -22.84
C GLU A 654 22.82 -18.00 -22.81
N GLY A 655 24.00 -17.50 -22.42
CA GLY A 655 24.31 -16.08 -22.33
C GLY A 655 23.51 -15.34 -21.26
N CYS A 656 23.10 -16.03 -20.20
CA CYS A 656 22.34 -15.46 -19.11
C CYS A 656 22.59 -16.19 -17.79
N TYR A 657 22.06 -15.62 -16.71
CA TYR A 657 22.06 -16.28 -15.42
C TYR A 657 20.91 -17.29 -15.31
N CYS A 658 21.15 -18.37 -14.58
CA CYS A 658 20.25 -19.51 -14.43
C CYS A 658 20.20 -19.97 -12.99
N ASP A 659 19.09 -20.59 -12.58
CA ASP A 659 19.09 -21.38 -11.36
C ASP A 659 20.03 -22.58 -11.55
N ALA A 660 20.53 -23.13 -10.45
CA ALA A 660 21.36 -24.32 -10.48
C ALA A 660 20.74 -25.43 -9.64
N THR A 661 20.99 -26.67 -10.03
CA THR A 661 20.62 -27.89 -9.31
C THR A 661 21.78 -28.88 -9.46
N VAL A 662 21.55 -30.14 -9.11
CA VAL A 662 22.46 -31.24 -9.43
C VAL A 662 21.84 -32.20 -10.44
N ASP A 663 22.68 -32.92 -11.18
CA ASP A 663 22.26 -34.04 -12.01
C ASP A 663 22.28 -35.37 -11.23
N ASP A 664 22.00 -36.47 -11.94
CA ASP A 664 21.95 -37.82 -11.36
C ASP A 664 23.31 -38.31 -10.81
N TYR A 665 24.41 -37.58 -11.09
CA TYR A 665 25.75 -37.84 -10.57
C TYR A 665 26.15 -36.85 -9.47
N GLU A 666 25.20 -36.07 -8.95
CA GLU A 666 25.40 -35.00 -7.97
C GLU A 666 26.29 -33.85 -8.48
N GLU A 667 26.50 -33.76 -9.80
CA GLU A 667 27.30 -32.69 -10.41
C GLU A 667 26.45 -31.43 -10.63
N ASN A 668 27.06 -30.26 -10.48
CA ASN A 668 26.40 -28.96 -10.68
C ASN A 668 25.82 -28.82 -12.10
N LYS A 669 24.52 -28.59 -12.19
CA LYS A 669 23.78 -28.41 -13.44
C LYS A 669 22.99 -27.11 -13.45
N LEU A 670 23.14 -26.31 -14.51
CA LEU A 670 22.34 -25.11 -14.71
C LEU A 670 20.98 -25.43 -15.33
N VAL A 671 19.94 -24.75 -14.87
CA VAL A 671 18.58 -24.82 -15.43
C VAL A 671 18.14 -23.41 -15.80
N CYS A 672 18.17 -23.15 -17.10
CA CYS A 672 18.00 -21.81 -17.65
C CYS A 672 16.56 -21.62 -18.14
N HIS A 673 15.76 -20.91 -17.34
CA HIS A 673 14.47 -20.39 -17.77
C HIS A 673 14.62 -18.91 -18.09
N ARG A 674 14.95 -18.58 -19.34
CA ARG A 674 15.21 -17.22 -19.82
C ARG A 674 13.99 -16.33 -19.54
N GLY A 675 14.18 -15.29 -18.73
CA GLY A 675 13.10 -14.43 -18.22
C GLY A 675 13.59 -13.53 -17.11
N TYR A 676 12.68 -13.08 -16.25
CA TYR A 676 13.01 -12.17 -15.15
C TYR A 676 14.15 -12.69 -14.28
N ILE A 677 14.08 -13.96 -13.82
CA ILE A 677 15.10 -14.56 -12.95
C ILE A 677 16.51 -14.44 -13.55
N SER A 678 16.65 -14.68 -14.86
CA SER A 678 17.93 -14.54 -15.56
C SER A 678 18.52 -13.12 -15.60
N LEU A 679 17.68 -12.11 -15.36
CA LEU A 679 18.08 -10.70 -15.36
C LEU A 679 18.40 -10.16 -13.96
N PHE A 680 18.09 -10.88 -12.87
CA PHE A 680 18.15 -10.32 -11.51
C PHE A 680 19.47 -9.64 -11.13
N PRO A 681 20.65 -10.23 -11.40
CA PRO A 681 21.93 -9.55 -11.11
C PRO A 681 22.04 -8.17 -11.77
N LEU A 682 21.50 -8.00 -12.98
CA LEU A 682 21.36 -6.69 -13.62
C LEU A 682 20.30 -5.84 -12.90
N LEU A 683 19.08 -6.36 -12.70
CA LEU A 683 17.94 -5.63 -12.13
C LEU A 683 18.22 -4.99 -10.76
N VAL A 684 19.03 -5.63 -9.92
CA VAL A 684 19.41 -5.12 -8.59
C VAL A 684 20.73 -4.33 -8.60
N GLY A 685 21.36 -4.17 -9.76
CA GLY A 685 22.56 -3.36 -9.99
C GLY A 685 23.85 -3.98 -9.44
N LEU A 686 24.04 -5.30 -9.61
CA LEU A 686 25.27 -6.00 -9.18
C LEU A 686 26.32 -6.09 -10.30
N LEU A 687 26.00 -5.68 -11.52
CA LEU A 687 26.91 -5.75 -12.66
C LEU A 687 27.49 -4.37 -12.99
N GLU A 688 28.81 -4.31 -13.13
CA GLU A 688 29.52 -3.12 -13.60
C GLU A 688 29.17 -2.80 -15.07
N PRO A 689 29.08 -1.51 -15.47
CA PRO A 689 28.71 -1.10 -16.85
C PRO A 689 29.62 -1.65 -17.97
N THR A 690 30.85 -2.02 -17.63
CA THR A 690 31.85 -2.57 -18.55
C THR A 690 31.84 -4.11 -18.62
N ASN A 691 31.08 -4.79 -17.76
CA ASN A 691 31.04 -6.24 -17.71
C ASN A 691 30.42 -6.78 -19.03
N PRO A 692 31.12 -7.63 -19.80
CA PRO A 692 30.62 -8.16 -21.08
C PRO A 692 29.30 -8.92 -20.96
N LYS A 693 28.96 -9.45 -19.78
CA LYS A 693 27.68 -10.12 -19.52
C LYS A 693 26.49 -9.18 -19.61
N VAL A 694 26.65 -7.89 -19.28
CA VAL A 694 25.65 -6.84 -19.54
C VAL A 694 25.29 -6.80 -21.02
N GLY A 695 26.31 -7.01 -21.87
CA GLY A 695 26.21 -7.30 -23.30
C GLY A 695 25.07 -8.26 -23.62
N ARG A 696 25.21 -9.49 -23.14
CA ARG A 696 24.32 -10.62 -23.44
C ARG A 696 22.95 -10.47 -22.78
N LEU A 697 22.88 -9.92 -21.57
CA LEU A 697 21.60 -9.71 -20.88
C LEU A 697 20.72 -8.67 -21.56
N LEU A 698 21.33 -7.60 -22.12
CA LEU A 698 20.58 -6.61 -22.90
C LEU A 698 20.10 -7.17 -24.25
N ASP A 699 20.81 -8.12 -24.85
CA ASP A 699 20.32 -8.84 -26.04
C ASP A 699 19.08 -9.67 -25.70
N LEU A 700 19.10 -10.43 -24.59
CA LEU A 700 17.92 -11.16 -24.11
C LEU A 700 16.76 -10.22 -23.76
N LEU A 701 17.03 -9.14 -23.02
CA LEU A 701 16.02 -8.17 -22.58
C LEU A 701 15.35 -7.49 -23.78
N GLY A 702 16.14 -7.14 -24.80
CA GLY A 702 15.72 -6.39 -25.98
C GLY A 702 15.17 -7.22 -27.13
N ASP A 703 15.24 -8.56 -27.07
CA ASP A 703 14.76 -9.45 -28.12
C ASP A 703 13.23 -9.59 -28.06
N GLU A 704 12.57 -9.20 -29.16
CA GLU A 704 11.11 -9.23 -29.30
C GLU A 704 10.53 -10.65 -29.35
N ASP A 705 11.33 -11.62 -29.79
CA ASP A 705 10.99 -13.04 -29.77
C ASP A 705 11.25 -13.69 -28.41
N GLU A 706 11.85 -12.96 -27.46
CA GLU A 706 12.10 -13.43 -26.10
C GLU A 706 11.28 -12.61 -25.09
N LEU A 707 11.82 -11.52 -24.57
CA LEU A 707 11.25 -10.77 -23.44
C LEU A 707 10.62 -9.45 -23.85
N PHE A 708 11.13 -8.77 -24.89
CA PHE A 708 10.67 -7.44 -25.23
C PHE A 708 9.30 -7.49 -25.90
N SER A 709 8.29 -6.82 -25.33
CA SER A 709 6.98 -6.68 -25.96
C SER A 709 6.60 -5.21 -26.13
N PRO A 710 5.63 -4.90 -27.01
CA PRO A 710 5.02 -3.57 -27.09
C PRO A 710 4.39 -3.09 -25.77
N HIS A 711 4.24 -3.98 -24.78
CA HIS A 711 3.55 -3.72 -23.53
C HIS A 711 4.46 -3.73 -22.29
N GLY A 712 5.76 -4.00 -22.48
CA GLY A 712 6.74 -4.18 -21.41
C GLY A 712 7.54 -5.47 -21.57
N LEU A 713 8.39 -5.78 -20.61
CA LEU A 713 9.11 -7.06 -20.57
C LEU A 713 8.17 -8.18 -20.12
N ARG A 714 8.15 -9.28 -20.86
CA ARG A 714 7.51 -10.54 -20.48
C ARG A 714 8.25 -11.14 -19.29
N SER A 715 7.51 -11.74 -18.36
CA SER A 715 8.13 -12.44 -17.23
C SER A 715 8.98 -13.62 -17.66
N LEU A 716 8.51 -14.39 -18.64
CA LEU A 716 9.19 -15.55 -19.21
C LEU A 716 9.36 -15.37 -20.71
N SER A 717 10.43 -15.93 -21.28
CA SER A 717 10.65 -15.91 -22.73
C SER A 717 9.50 -16.55 -23.49
N LYS A 718 9.07 -15.90 -24.57
CA LYS A 718 8.09 -16.41 -25.52
C LYS A 718 8.53 -17.71 -26.22
N LYS A 719 9.84 -18.01 -26.28
CA LYS A 719 10.36 -19.28 -26.81
C LYS A 719 10.33 -20.41 -25.79
N SER A 720 10.07 -20.11 -24.52
CA SER A 720 9.93 -21.15 -23.50
C SER A 720 8.72 -22.04 -23.80
N PRO A 721 8.84 -23.38 -23.74
CA PRO A 721 7.67 -24.26 -23.86
C PRO A 721 6.67 -24.11 -22.71
N LEU A 722 7.07 -23.42 -21.63
CA LEU A 722 6.21 -23.13 -20.47
C LEU A 722 5.53 -21.76 -20.57
N TYR A 723 5.80 -20.98 -21.63
CA TYR A 723 5.20 -19.66 -21.83
C TYR A 723 3.67 -19.76 -21.93
N GLY A 724 2.96 -18.98 -21.11
CA GLY A 724 1.48 -18.96 -21.13
C GLY A 724 0.81 -20.24 -20.60
N THR A 725 1.55 -21.15 -19.96
CA THR A 725 1.05 -22.45 -19.48
C THR A 725 0.65 -22.44 -18.00
N ALA A 726 -0.01 -23.52 -17.54
CA ALA A 726 -0.42 -23.73 -16.14
C ALA A 726 -1.25 -22.56 -15.58
N GLU A 727 -0.92 -22.05 -14.40
CA GLU A 727 -1.59 -20.89 -13.80
C GLU A 727 -1.32 -19.60 -14.59
N ASN A 728 -0.21 -19.53 -15.31
CA ASN A 728 0.26 -18.37 -16.05
C ASN A 728 0.21 -17.08 -15.21
N TYR A 729 0.81 -17.13 -14.03
CA TYR A 729 0.90 -15.97 -13.14
C TYR A 729 2.21 -15.20 -13.41
N TRP A 730 3.35 -15.90 -13.38
CA TRP A 730 4.69 -15.40 -13.71
C TRP A 730 5.27 -16.04 -14.98
N ARG A 731 4.43 -16.65 -15.84
CA ARG A 731 4.86 -17.37 -17.07
C ARG A 731 4.60 -16.68 -18.40
N SER A 732 4.21 -15.42 -18.37
CA SER A 732 4.09 -14.55 -19.55
C SER A 732 3.87 -13.09 -19.19
N PRO A 733 3.04 -12.75 -18.18
CA PRO A 733 2.56 -11.38 -17.99
C PRO A 733 3.66 -10.35 -17.77
N VAL A 734 3.33 -9.09 -18.08
CA VAL A 734 4.16 -7.93 -17.78
C VAL A 734 3.85 -7.45 -16.36
N TRP A 735 4.89 -7.30 -15.56
CA TRP A 735 4.83 -6.91 -14.15
C TRP A 735 5.60 -5.61 -13.93
N ILE A 736 4.92 -4.57 -13.43
CA ILE A 736 5.46 -3.20 -13.40
C ILE A 736 6.60 -3.04 -12.39
N ASN A 737 6.56 -3.75 -11.26
CA ASN A 737 7.68 -3.80 -10.28
C ASN A 737 8.99 -4.25 -10.92
N ILE A 738 9.00 -5.37 -11.66
CA ILE A 738 10.22 -5.90 -12.29
C ILE A 738 10.66 -5.02 -13.45
N ASN A 739 9.71 -4.55 -14.25
CA ASN A 739 9.97 -3.63 -15.35
C ASN A 739 10.55 -2.28 -14.86
N TYR A 740 10.11 -1.80 -13.70
CA TYR A 740 10.69 -0.62 -13.07
C TYR A 740 12.17 -0.83 -12.70
N LEU A 741 12.52 -1.99 -12.13
CA LEU A 741 13.93 -2.32 -11.84
C LEU A 741 14.77 -2.34 -13.13
N ALA A 742 14.22 -2.90 -14.22
CA ALA A 742 14.88 -2.87 -15.52
C ALA A 742 15.11 -1.43 -16.01
N LEU A 743 14.09 -0.56 -15.92
CA LEU A 743 14.20 0.83 -16.33
C LEU A 743 15.25 1.61 -15.54
N VAL A 744 15.32 1.42 -14.22
CA VAL A 744 16.34 2.06 -13.36
C VAL A 744 17.74 1.71 -13.85
N GLN A 745 17.99 0.44 -14.17
CA GLN A 745 19.32 -0.02 -14.57
C GLN A 745 19.65 0.33 -16.02
N LEU A 746 18.67 0.25 -16.93
CA LEU A 746 18.83 0.70 -18.31
C LEU A 746 19.12 2.20 -18.38
N GLN A 747 18.45 3.01 -17.55
CA GLN A 747 18.73 4.44 -17.44
C GLN A 747 20.16 4.69 -16.95
N ALA A 748 20.56 4.04 -15.86
CA ALA A 748 21.90 4.18 -15.31
C ALA A 748 22.98 3.81 -16.35
N LEU A 749 22.81 2.69 -17.05
CA LEU A 749 23.71 2.25 -18.13
C LEU A 749 23.70 3.22 -19.33
N GLY A 750 22.55 3.80 -19.67
CA GLY A 750 22.42 4.77 -20.76
C GLY A 750 23.06 6.13 -20.46
N GLN A 751 23.23 6.47 -19.18
CA GLN A 751 23.84 7.72 -18.72
C GLN A 751 25.33 7.59 -18.40
N GLN A 752 25.78 6.41 -17.97
CA GLN A 752 27.17 6.15 -17.61
C GLN A 752 28.03 5.80 -18.83
N ALA A 753 29.33 6.07 -18.73
CA ALA A 753 30.29 5.66 -19.76
C ALA A 753 30.44 4.13 -19.75
N GLY A 754 30.26 3.50 -20.90
CA GLY A 754 30.41 2.05 -21.05
C GLY A 754 30.12 1.60 -22.48
N PRO A 755 30.55 0.38 -22.86
CA PRO A 755 30.39 -0.14 -24.22
C PRO A 755 28.92 -0.33 -24.62
N PHE A 756 28.00 -0.47 -23.66
CA PHE A 756 26.59 -0.73 -23.91
C PHE A 756 25.68 0.48 -23.77
N ARG A 757 26.24 1.67 -23.54
CA ARG A 757 25.51 2.90 -23.25
C ARG A 757 24.40 3.21 -24.25
N ALA A 758 24.73 3.27 -25.54
CA ALA A 758 23.77 3.61 -26.58
C ALA A 758 22.61 2.60 -26.68
N ARG A 759 22.92 1.30 -26.57
CA ARG A 759 21.91 0.23 -26.59
C ARG A 759 21.01 0.27 -25.36
N ALA A 760 21.57 0.51 -24.17
CA ALA A 760 20.79 0.66 -22.95
C ALA A 760 19.87 1.88 -23.00
N ALA A 761 20.35 3.01 -23.52
CA ALA A 761 19.55 4.23 -23.72
C ALA A 761 18.36 4.00 -24.68
N ASP A 762 18.58 3.32 -25.80
CA ASP A 762 17.51 2.96 -26.74
C ASP A 762 16.46 2.05 -26.07
N LEU A 763 16.90 0.95 -25.45
CA LEU A 763 16.01 0.01 -24.77
C LEU A 763 15.21 0.69 -23.65
N TYR A 764 15.87 1.54 -22.86
CA TYR A 764 15.23 2.35 -21.83
C TYR A 764 14.09 3.20 -22.40
N ASN A 765 14.36 4.00 -23.44
CA ASN A 765 13.38 4.91 -24.01
C ASN A 765 12.17 4.16 -24.59
N ARG A 766 12.40 3.05 -25.30
CA ARG A 766 11.33 2.21 -25.86
C ARG A 766 10.52 1.53 -24.76
N LEU A 767 11.19 0.88 -23.81
CA LEU A 767 10.52 0.16 -22.72
C LEU A 767 9.69 1.10 -21.85
N ARG A 768 10.24 2.29 -21.53
CA ARG A 768 9.55 3.33 -20.76
C ARG A 768 8.23 3.73 -21.41
N ARG A 769 8.23 3.94 -22.73
CA ARG A 769 7.02 4.29 -23.50
C ARG A 769 6.01 3.14 -23.50
N ASN A 770 6.46 1.92 -23.83
CA ASN A 770 5.62 0.72 -23.86
C ASN A 770 4.87 0.50 -22.55
N ILE A 771 5.55 0.64 -21.41
CA ILE A 771 4.95 0.46 -20.08
C ILE A 771 3.89 1.53 -19.81
N VAL A 772 4.25 2.81 -19.96
CA VAL A 772 3.32 3.90 -19.63
C VAL A 772 2.10 3.88 -20.54
N ASP A 773 2.29 3.68 -21.84
CA ASP A 773 1.18 3.66 -22.79
C ASP A 773 0.24 2.48 -22.53
N THR A 774 0.76 1.32 -22.13
CA THR A 774 -0.03 0.14 -21.77
C THR A 774 -0.89 0.37 -20.53
N VAL A 775 -0.27 0.82 -19.44
CA VAL A 775 -1.00 1.07 -18.18
C VAL A 775 -2.01 2.21 -18.38
N TYR A 776 -1.62 3.28 -19.08
CA TYR A 776 -2.49 4.41 -19.39
C TYR A 776 -3.70 4.00 -20.24
N ALA A 777 -3.49 3.20 -21.30
CA ALA A 777 -4.57 2.72 -22.15
C ALA A 777 -5.59 1.87 -21.36
N SER A 778 -5.09 0.94 -20.54
CA SER A 778 -5.95 0.13 -19.67
C SER A 778 -6.72 0.99 -18.65
N TRP A 779 -6.05 1.92 -17.97
CA TRP A 779 -6.70 2.83 -17.03
C TRP A 779 -7.75 3.72 -17.71
N LYS A 780 -7.47 4.22 -18.91
CA LYS A 780 -8.41 5.04 -19.68
C LYS A 780 -9.64 4.24 -20.13
N GLU A 781 -9.47 2.96 -20.46
CA GLU A 781 -10.57 2.07 -20.85
C GLU A 781 -11.44 1.66 -19.65
N THR A 782 -10.83 1.37 -18.50
CA THR A 782 -11.53 0.70 -17.38
C THR A 782 -11.70 1.55 -16.13
N GLY A 783 -11.01 2.69 -16.02
CA GLY A 783 -10.92 3.48 -14.78
C GLY A 783 -10.01 2.86 -13.71
N PHE A 784 -9.31 1.77 -14.00
CA PHE A 784 -8.55 1.00 -13.01
C PHE A 784 -7.12 0.67 -13.48
N ALA A 785 -6.21 0.58 -12.52
CA ALA A 785 -4.94 -0.12 -12.69
C ALA A 785 -5.07 -1.59 -12.32
N TRP A 786 -4.19 -2.40 -12.90
CA TRP A 786 -4.19 -3.85 -12.77
C TRP A 786 -2.87 -4.38 -12.24
N GLU A 787 -2.93 -5.56 -11.65
CA GLU A 787 -1.80 -6.28 -11.06
C GLU A 787 -0.71 -6.58 -12.09
N GLN A 788 -1.14 -7.10 -13.24
CA GLN A 788 -0.29 -7.51 -14.35
C GLN A 788 -0.99 -7.25 -15.70
N TYR A 789 -0.21 -7.22 -16.78
CA TYR A 789 -0.71 -6.92 -18.13
C TYR A 789 -0.36 -8.02 -19.12
N ASN A 790 -1.30 -8.30 -20.03
CA ASN A 790 -1.09 -9.26 -21.10
C ASN A 790 -0.04 -8.73 -22.11
N PRO A 791 1.05 -9.46 -22.40
CA PRO A 791 2.13 -8.99 -23.27
C PRO A 791 1.80 -9.01 -24.76
N GLU A 792 0.68 -9.63 -25.18
CA GLU A 792 0.19 -9.64 -26.56
C GLU A 792 -0.83 -8.53 -26.84
N THR A 793 -1.66 -8.18 -25.85
CA THR A 793 -2.80 -7.28 -26.03
C THR A 793 -2.75 -6.01 -25.18
N GLY A 794 -1.86 -5.94 -24.18
CA GLY A 794 -1.76 -4.83 -23.24
C GLY A 794 -2.91 -4.72 -22.24
N LYS A 795 -3.83 -5.70 -22.22
CA LYS A 795 -5.00 -5.68 -21.32
C LYS A 795 -4.57 -6.02 -19.91
N GLY A 796 -5.13 -5.30 -18.93
CA GLY A 796 -5.00 -5.65 -17.53
C GLY A 796 -5.59 -7.03 -17.22
N GLN A 797 -4.98 -7.75 -16.28
CA GLN A 797 -5.39 -9.09 -15.87
C GLN A 797 -5.32 -9.25 -14.35
N ARG A 798 -6.04 -10.26 -13.83
CA ARG A 798 -6.13 -10.63 -12.40
C ARG A 798 -6.79 -9.55 -11.57
N THR A 799 -6.07 -8.99 -10.60
CA THR A 799 -6.66 -8.11 -9.60
C THR A 799 -6.83 -6.70 -10.16
N GLN A 800 -8.08 -6.23 -10.19
CA GLN A 800 -8.41 -4.84 -10.51
C GLN A 800 -8.11 -3.88 -9.34
N HIS A 801 -8.06 -2.58 -9.63
CA HIS A 801 -7.73 -1.53 -8.65
C HIS A 801 -6.41 -1.85 -7.91
N PHE A 802 -5.42 -2.33 -8.66
CA PHE A 802 -4.11 -2.64 -8.14
C PHE A 802 -3.20 -1.43 -8.28
N THR A 803 -3.26 -0.54 -7.29
CA THR A 803 -2.45 0.70 -7.25
C THR A 803 -1.19 0.55 -6.41
N GLY A 804 -0.86 -0.68 -5.99
CA GLY A 804 0.40 -1.05 -5.37
C GLY A 804 1.61 -0.80 -6.29
N TRP A 805 2.35 -1.83 -6.68
CA TRP A 805 3.52 -1.64 -7.54
C TRP A 805 3.21 -1.01 -8.91
N THR A 806 1.98 -1.13 -9.43
CA THR A 806 1.60 -0.51 -10.72
C THR A 806 1.67 1.02 -10.68
N SER A 807 1.54 1.63 -9.50
CA SER A 807 1.74 3.08 -9.31
C SER A 807 3.18 3.55 -9.57
N LEU A 808 4.16 2.63 -9.68
CA LEU A 808 5.52 2.96 -10.13
C LEU A 808 5.53 3.64 -11.51
N VAL A 809 4.46 3.49 -12.30
CA VAL A 809 4.25 4.25 -13.55
C VAL A 809 4.37 5.76 -13.34
N VAL A 810 4.02 6.29 -12.16
CA VAL A 810 4.20 7.71 -11.81
C VAL A 810 5.67 8.09 -11.80
N LYS A 811 6.52 7.24 -11.20
CA LYS A 811 7.98 7.43 -11.25
C LYS A 811 8.51 7.29 -12.67
N ILE A 812 8.03 6.28 -13.41
CA ILE A 812 8.45 6.04 -14.79
C ILE A 812 8.16 7.26 -15.68
N MET A 813 6.99 7.89 -15.52
CA MET A 813 6.66 9.13 -16.25
C MET A 813 7.57 10.31 -15.85
N ALA A 814 8.02 10.37 -14.60
CA ALA A 814 8.96 11.38 -14.11
C ALA A 814 10.44 11.09 -14.46
N MET A 815 10.79 9.91 -14.98
CA MET A 815 12.14 9.63 -15.46
C MET A 815 12.38 10.31 -16.82
N PRO A 816 13.48 11.04 -17.04
CA PRO A 816 13.76 11.73 -18.30
C PRO A 816 14.18 10.77 -19.41
N GLU A 817 13.98 11.17 -20.67
CA GLU A 817 14.57 10.45 -21.81
C GLU A 817 16.11 10.46 -21.73
N VAL A 818 16.73 9.41 -22.26
CA VAL A 818 18.19 9.32 -22.36
C VAL A 818 18.59 9.51 -23.82
N ASP A 819 19.53 10.43 -24.09
CA ASP A 819 20.01 10.69 -25.45
C ASP A 819 20.76 9.48 -26.03
N VAL A 820 20.36 9.06 -27.23
CA VAL A 820 20.93 7.92 -27.96
C VAL A 820 22.07 8.37 -28.89
N THR A 821 22.20 9.67 -29.21
CA THR A 821 23.05 10.17 -30.32
C THR A 821 24.55 10.21 -30.05
N THR A 822 25.01 9.90 -28.83
CA THR A 822 26.45 9.82 -28.51
C THR A 822 27.03 8.44 -28.83
N GLY A 823 26.93 8.04 -30.10
CA GLY A 823 27.49 6.79 -30.63
C GLY A 823 28.16 6.90 -32.00
N HIS A 824 28.14 8.07 -32.65
CA HIS A 824 28.94 8.28 -33.86
C HIS A 824 30.42 8.38 -33.49
N VAL A 825 31.11 7.24 -33.52
CA VAL A 825 32.54 7.21 -33.84
C VAL A 825 32.68 8.05 -35.11
N ARG A 826 33.42 9.17 -35.02
CA ARG A 826 33.81 9.92 -36.21
C ARG A 826 34.56 8.96 -37.13
N ASP A 827 33.93 8.56 -38.23
CA ASP A 827 34.66 8.07 -39.40
C ASP A 827 35.42 9.29 -39.98
N GLU A 828 36.62 9.54 -39.45
CA GLU A 828 37.63 10.30 -40.17
C GLU A 828 38.24 9.36 -41.21
N LEU A 829 37.64 9.36 -42.42
CA LEU A 829 38.31 8.98 -43.66
C LEU A 829 38.79 10.24 -44.39
#